data_AF-A0A7J6VCH3-F1
#
_entry.id   AF-A0A7J6VCH3-F1
#
_cell.length_a   1.000
_cell.length_b   1.000
_cell.length_c   1.000
_cell.angle_alpha   90.00
_cell.angle_beta   90.00
_cell.angle_gamma   90.00
#
_symmetry.space_group_name_H-M   'P 1'
#
loop_
_entity.id
_entity.type
_entity.pdbx_description
1 polymer ?
#
loop_
_entity_poly.entity_id
_entity_poly.type
_entity_poly.pdbx_seq_one_letter_code
_entity_poly.pdbx_strand_id
1 'polypeptide(L)'
;MDTNKNELLRCSFLSEEEDILVKMILLCHDPDGRQIDSQMLLRILENVMFYATISSVLVSKPHLATMAVDIIYNNEEVGDLHETLGQIIYIISKEVQSYCSGNRDLHTKTITLFDMLGNFSWDAKMVIALAAFVSNYGELLLTIQLYPQNPLALSVAMLKQLPNNLSAFRPQLKALRVLVQSIVDATKCIIEFEALRRQHIKIDEKETFTTKSYIYIAAYWVIRSTLTCSSLVTDLTANNQEQVNLSSTTAAAWELSSLVCKMRGICGYLCKQVAICHLQIEDKVHQKLLKLFSEPQVDNQELLCTLFALKDDMPLKLSSVQHKLSVSILLNKVVLLLISKPDILPLEDLIFLVQQTYRLPHHDDLERSYEIVWVPITSSSTWTDTDTQVFYNLSNILPWYSLRQPWLLNSEVVKYIKQAWNFVDEPMMVVLDPRGAVSSPNAISMVFIWGSMAYPFSILREQQLWDEANWSLKLILDEIDPLTSMKIDEGRTIFLYGSDDLEWIRKFTRKIKEIISTGVQLEVVYVGKKKPGKSISYTLAAITREKLSGYLSLYDIHLLWLRLKSIQRSKHQIGMSTDTDSVLKEVESLLSHEDNSWALLGEGLSPDTLLYDGSDVLECINLFPVWAQNIGRVGFIGAMKSALEPPPLTKPCCRCNVVPYVEGSIEGSVVCEECKRPMEKFILYQCQGTE
;
A
#
# COMPACT_ATOMS: atom_id res chain seq x y z
N MET A 1 46.72 15.29 13.56
CA MET A 1 47.10 16.63 13.06
C MET A 1 45.96 17.57 13.40
N ASP A 2 46.14 18.27 14.52
CA ASP A 2 45.17 19.03 15.29
C ASP A 2 45.01 20.47 14.78
N THR A 3 44.16 20.70 13.78
CA THR A 3 43.84 22.07 13.33
C THR A 3 42.37 22.36 13.01
N ASN A 4 41.44 21.42 13.22
CA ASN A 4 40.02 21.62 12.89
C ASN A 4 39.07 21.83 14.10
N LYS A 5 39.58 21.96 15.33
CA LYS A 5 38.73 22.17 16.53
C LYS A 5 38.44 23.63 16.88
N ASN A 6 39.12 24.61 16.27
CA ASN A 6 39.06 26.01 16.71
C ASN A 6 38.42 27.01 15.73
N GLU A 7 37.98 26.61 14.53
CA GLU A 7 37.33 27.54 13.57
C GLU A 7 35.80 27.48 13.51
N LEU A 8 35.14 26.68 14.37
CA LEU A 8 33.70 26.40 14.30
C LEU A 8 32.80 27.23 15.25
N LEU A 9 33.30 28.31 15.86
CA LEU A 9 32.67 28.87 17.08
C LEU A 9 32.47 30.39 17.08
N ARG A 10 31.72 30.91 16.11
CA ARG A 10 30.97 32.17 16.31
C ARG A 10 29.52 32.00 15.84
N CYS A 11 28.68 31.53 16.75
CA CYS A 11 27.22 31.64 16.64
C CYS A 11 26.83 33.13 16.66
N SER A 12 26.34 33.68 15.56
CA SER A 12 25.80 35.05 15.50
C SER A 12 24.38 35.18 16.07
N PHE A 13 23.84 34.12 16.69
CA PHE A 13 22.43 34.03 17.12
C PHE A 13 22.22 33.48 18.55
N LEU A 14 23.28 33.11 19.28
CA LEU A 14 23.20 32.64 20.67
C LEU A 14 23.78 33.69 21.61
N SER A 15 23.26 33.77 22.84
CA SER A 15 23.95 34.52 23.89
C SER A 15 25.30 33.88 24.24
N GLU A 16 26.25 34.67 24.75
CA GLU A 16 27.57 34.15 25.16
C GLU A 16 27.45 33.03 26.21
N GLU A 17 26.45 33.12 27.11
CA GLU A 17 26.14 32.10 28.10
C GLU A 17 25.66 30.77 27.47
N GLU A 18 24.83 30.85 26.43
CA GLU A 18 24.34 29.68 25.70
C GLU A 18 25.44 28.99 24.89
N ASP A 19 26.38 29.75 24.32
CA ASP A 19 27.52 29.18 23.60
C ASP A 19 28.48 28.41 24.52
N ILE A 20 28.72 28.94 25.73
CA ILE A 20 29.49 28.24 26.77
C ILE A 20 28.76 26.96 27.21
N LEU A 21 27.45 27.04 27.44
CA LEU A 21 26.63 25.90 27.82
C LEU A 21 26.68 24.78 26.78
N VAL A 22 26.53 25.12 25.50
CA VAL A 22 26.62 24.17 24.39
C VAL A 22 27.98 23.46 24.37
N LYS A 23 29.08 24.21 24.54
CA LYS A 23 30.42 23.63 24.60
C LYS A 23 30.57 22.63 25.74
N MET A 24 30.08 22.97 26.94
CA MET A 24 30.15 22.08 28.10
C MET A 24 29.38 20.77 27.88
N ILE A 25 28.17 20.86 27.33
CA ILE A 25 27.32 19.69 27.06
C ILE A 25 27.94 18.78 25.98
N LEU A 26 28.57 19.38 24.97
CA LEU A 26 29.25 18.63 23.91
C LEU A 26 30.47 17.85 24.42
N LEU A 27 31.16 18.33 25.47
CA LEU A 27 32.26 17.59 26.08
C LEU A 27 31.80 16.28 26.73
N CYS A 28 30.54 16.21 27.17
CA CYS A 28 29.93 15.02 27.76
C CYS A 28 29.25 14.11 26.71
N HIS A 29 29.41 14.37 25.41
CA HIS A 29 28.77 13.58 24.36
C HIS A 29 29.78 12.76 23.56
N ASP A 30 29.78 11.46 23.82
CA ASP A 30 30.61 10.48 23.12
C ASP A 30 29.78 9.23 22.80
N PRO A 31 28.92 9.28 21.77
CA PRO A 31 27.99 8.19 21.51
C PRO A 31 28.74 6.96 20.97
N ASP A 32 28.54 5.80 21.59
CA ASP A 32 29.21 4.54 21.23
C ASP A 32 28.50 3.75 20.11
N GLY A 33 27.46 4.34 19.52
CA GLY A 33 26.68 3.75 18.43
C GLY A 33 25.50 2.91 18.89
N ARG A 34 25.23 2.78 20.20
CA ARG A 34 24.02 2.11 20.70
C ARG A 34 22.77 2.80 20.17
N GLN A 35 21.85 1.99 19.63
CA GLN A 35 20.56 2.46 19.15
C GLN A 35 19.44 1.98 20.06
N ILE A 36 18.55 2.90 20.40
CA ILE A 36 17.33 2.65 21.16
C ILE A 36 16.15 3.10 20.32
N ASP A 37 15.05 2.36 20.35
CA ASP A 37 13.78 2.82 19.77
C ASP A 37 13.15 3.90 20.67
N SER A 38 13.68 5.12 20.56
CA SER A 38 13.26 6.30 21.32
C SER A 38 11.79 6.64 21.07
N GLN A 39 11.26 6.39 19.87
CA GLN A 39 9.87 6.69 19.53
C GLN A 39 8.92 5.71 20.24
N MET A 40 9.27 4.43 20.28
CA MET A 40 8.49 3.43 20.99
C MET A 40 8.49 3.66 22.50
N LEU A 41 9.66 3.92 23.10
CA LEU A 41 9.74 4.25 24.52
C LEU A 41 8.93 5.50 24.85
N LEU A 42 9.01 6.56 24.04
CA LEU A 42 8.21 7.77 24.27
C LEU A 42 6.70 7.48 24.29
N ARG A 43 6.19 6.62 23.40
CA ARG A 43 4.76 6.21 23.42
C ARG A 43 4.37 5.53 24.74
N ILE A 44 5.25 4.72 25.32
CA ILE A 44 5.03 4.12 26.64
C ILE A 44 4.95 5.22 27.71
N LEU A 45 5.84 6.20 27.67
CA LEU A 45 5.84 7.32 28.62
C LEU A 45 4.56 8.15 28.50
N GLU A 46 4.10 8.43 27.28
CA GLU A 46 2.84 9.13 27.04
C GLU A 46 1.64 8.37 27.59
N ASN A 47 1.63 7.03 27.48
CA ASN A 47 0.58 6.20 28.09
C ASN A 47 0.57 6.35 29.61
N VAL A 48 1.74 6.25 30.26
CA VAL A 48 1.85 6.43 31.72
C VAL A 48 1.30 7.80 32.10
N MET A 49 1.66 8.86 31.38
CA MET A 49 1.19 10.22 31.64
C MET A 49 -0.31 10.41 31.37
N PHE A 50 -0.87 9.76 30.35
CA PHE A 50 -2.29 9.79 30.03
C PHE A 50 -3.13 9.14 31.15
N TYR A 51 -2.77 7.92 31.57
CA TYR A 51 -3.48 7.21 32.64
C TYR A 51 -3.26 7.82 34.03
N ALA A 52 -2.10 8.44 34.26
CA ALA A 52 -1.84 9.29 35.42
C ALA A 52 -2.82 10.48 35.54
N THR A 53 -3.43 10.91 34.42
CA THR A 53 -4.29 12.10 34.37
C THR A 53 -5.78 11.78 34.58
N ILE A 54 -6.23 10.56 34.25
CA ILE A 54 -7.65 10.16 34.34
C ILE A 54 -7.98 9.77 35.79
N SER A 55 -8.81 10.58 36.44
CA SER A 55 -9.49 10.19 37.68
C SER A 55 -10.61 9.21 37.35
N SER A 56 -10.42 7.93 37.70
CA SER A 56 -11.47 6.92 37.92
C SER A 56 -12.58 6.76 36.85
N VAL A 57 -12.24 6.51 35.58
CA VAL A 57 -13.13 5.77 34.67
C VAL A 57 -12.28 4.84 33.80
N LEU A 58 -12.48 3.51 33.97
CA LEU A 58 -11.98 2.52 33.03
C LEU A 58 -12.63 2.76 31.66
N VAL A 59 -11.93 3.45 30.78
CA VAL A 59 -12.12 3.26 29.34
C VAL A 59 -10.93 2.44 28.87
N SER A 60 -11.10 1.13 28.91
CA SER A 60 -10.19 0.19 28.27
C SER A 60 -10.17 0.51 26.77
N LYS A 61 -9.10 1.12 26.25
CA LYS A 61 -8.73 0.98 24.84
C LYS A 61 -7.93 -0.32 24.73
N PRO A 62 -8.49 -1.40 24.15
CA PRO A 62 -7.85 -2.72 24.22
C PRO A 62 -6.58 -2.87 23.36
N HIS A 63 -6.30 -1.96 22.42
CA HIS A 63 -5.21 -2.14 21.43
C HIS A 63 -3.81 -1.70 21.89
N LEU A 64 -3.69 -0.75 22.83
CA LEU A 64 -2.37 -0.31 23.33
C LEU A 64 -1.72 -1.32 24.27
N ALA A 65 -2.51 -2.18 24.92
CA ALA A 65 -2.01 -3.26 25.76
C ALA A 65 -1.39 -4.39 24.92
N THR A 66 -1.91 -4.67 23.73
CA THR A 66 -1.40 -5.74 22.85
C THR A 66 -0.04 -5.37 22.25
N MET A 67 0.15 -4.11 21.84
CA MET A 67 1.49 -3.62 21.41
C MET A 67 2.50 -3.65 22.56
N ALA A 68 2.10 -3.32 23.80
CA ALA A 68 2.99 -3.35 24.97
C ALA A 68 3.48 -4.76 25.33
N VAL A 69 2.71 -5.81 25.01
CA VAL A 69 3.08 -7.21 25.29
C VAL A 69 4.10 -7.75 24.27
N ASP A 70 3.96 -7.42 22.98
CA ASP A 70 4.95 -7.79 21.96
C ASP A 70 6.30 -7.08 22.16
N ILE A 71 6.28 -5.90 22.79
CA ILE A 71 7.46 -5.06 23.09
C ILE A 71 8.40 -5.69 24.13
N ILE A 72 7.84 -6.37 25.15
CA ILE A 72 8.63 -7.00 26.20
C ILE A 72 9.31 -8.27 25.66
N TYR A 73 8.71 -8.93 24.67
CA TYR A 73 9.21 -10.18 24.09
C TYR A 73 10.19 -9.99 22.91
N ASN A 74 10.16 -8.86 22.20
CA ASN A 74 11.01 -8.60 21.03
C ASN A 74 12.35 -7.87 21.34
N ASN A 75 12.73 -7.70 22.61
CA ASN A 75 14.09 -7.32 22.97
C ASN A 75 15.01 -8.56 22.89
N GLU A 76 15.14 -9.13 21.69
CA GLU A 76 16.24 -10.06 21.40
C GLU A 76 17.55 -9.26 21.38
N GLU A 77 18.35 -9.54 22.40
CA GLU A 77 19.81 -9.42 22.48
C GLU A 77 20.47 -8.36 21.59
N VAL A 78 20.60 -7.15 22.14
CA VAL A 78 21.69 -6.25 21.76
C VAL A 78 22.97 -6.82 22.36
N GLY A 79 23.92 -7.18 21.50
CA GLY A 79 25.12 -7.94 21.83
C GLY A 79 26.01 -7.35 22.94
N ASP A 80 26.65 -8.28 23.64
CA ASP A 80 27.91 -8.24 24.41
C ASP A 80 28.17 -7.13 25.45
N LEU A 81 27.15 -6.47 26.00
CA LEU A 81 27.25 -5.82 27.31
C LEU A 81 25.95 -5.95 28.13
N HIS A 82 26.07 -6.65 29.26
CA HIS A 82 25.03 -7.13 30.19
C HIS A 82 24.22 -6.03 30.94
N GLU A 83 23.67 -5.03 30.26
CA GLU A 83 22.70 -4.10 30.87
C GLU A 83 21.41 -4.03 30.04
N THR A 84 20.32 -4.57 30.60
CA THR A 84 18.98 -4.40 30.01
C THR A 84 18.58 -2.92 30.09
N LEU A 85 17.85 -2.41 29.09
CA LEU A 85 17.39 -1.02 29.05
C LEU A 85 16.60 -0.61 30.32
N GLY A 86 15.90 -1.57 30.95
CA GLY A 86 15.25 -1.38 32.24
C GLY A 86 16.22 -1.13 33.40
N GLN A 87 17.39 -1.78 33.43
CA GLN A 87 18.43 -1.53 34.43
C GLN A 87 19.03 -0.13 34.28
N ILE A 88 19.28 0.33 33.06
CA ILE A 88 19.76 1.70 32.79
C ILE A 88 18.74 2.72 33.31
N ILE A 89 17.45 2.57 32.95
CA ILE A 89 16.38 3.46 33.45
C ILE A 89 16.32 3.43 34.98
N TYR A 90 16.48 2.27 35.61
CA TYR A 90 16.47 2.13 37.05
C TYR A 90 17.66 2.84 37.72
N ILE A 91 18.89 2.68 37.21
CA ILE A 91 20.09 3.35 37.74
C ILE A 91 19.92 4.87 37.63
N ILE A 92 19.51 5.36 36.46
CA ILE A 92 19.28 6.78 36.24
C ILE A 92 18.16 7.30 37.14
N SER A 93 17.09 6.53 37.34
CA SER A 93 16.00 6.87 38.27
C SER A 93 16.50 7.03 39.71
N LYS A 94 17.36 6.12 40.18
CA LYS A 94 17.96 6.21 41.51
C LYS A 94 18.88 7.40 41.66
N GLU A 95 19.66 7.72 40.63
CA GLU A 95 20.55 8.87 40.66
C GLU A 95 19.78 10.20 40.60
N VAL A 96 18.74 10.28 39.77
CA VAL A 96 17.79 11.41 39.74
C VAL A 96 17.14 11.63 41.11
N GLN A 97 16.76 10.55 41.80
CA GLN A 97 16.21 10.61 43.16
C GLN A 97 17.26 11.02 44.20
N SER A 98 18.48 10.49 44.12
CA SER A 98 19.62 10.83 44.99
C SER A 98 19.99 12.32 44.88
N TYR A 99 19.93 12.89 43.68
CA TYR A 99 20.18 14.32 43.48
C TYR A 99 19.16 15.23 44.14
N CYS A 100 18.02 14.72 44.59
CA CYS A 100 17.03 15.52 45.30
C CYS A 100 17.39 15.76 46.79
N SER A 101 18.33 14.98 47.37
CA SER A 101 18.71 15.09 48.78
C SER A 101 20.05 15.79 49.04
N GLY A 102 20.83 16.10 48.00
CA GLY A 102 22.16 16.72 48.10
C GLY A 102 22.19 18.22 47.83
N ASN A 103 22.98 18.97 48.60
CA ASN A 103 23.14 20.44 48.55
C ASN A 103 23.93 20.97 47.31
N ARG A 104 24.05 20.17 46.24
CA ARG A 104 24.73 20.55 44.98
C ARG A 104 23.82 21.40 44.10
N ASP A 105 24.42 22.36 43.39
CA ASP A 105 23.73 23.20 42.41
C ASP A 105 23.11 22.36 41.28
N LEU A 106 21.93 22.81 40.80
CA LEU A 106 21.13 22.13 39.80
C LEU A 106 21.85 22.04 38.44
N HIS A 107 22.69 23.02 38.10
CA HIS A 107 23.50 22.97 36.90
C HIS A 107 24.52 21.82 36.97
N THR A 108 25.26 21.68 38.07
CA THR A 108 26.22 20.57 38.24
C THR A 108 25.54 19.21 38.13
N LYS A 109 24.37 19.04 38.78
CA LYS A 109 23.57 17.80 38.69
C LYS A 109 23.10 17.50 37.25
N THR A 110 22.81 18.54 36.47
CA THR A 110 22.42 18.38 35.07
C THR A 110 23.60 17.87 34.23
N ILE A 111 24.80 18.42 34.44
CA ILE A 111 26.01 18.02 33.72
C ILE A 111 26.44 16.59 34.09
N THR A 112 26.37 16.19 35.36
CA THR A 112 26.68 14.80 35.76
C THR A 112 25.73 13.79 35.14
N LEU A 113 24.45 14.16 34.99
CA LEU A 113 23.47 13.33 34.30
C LEU A 113 23.74 13.22 32.79
N PHE A 114 24.26 14.28 32.15
CA PHE A 114 24.73 14.20 30.77
C PHE A 114 25.95 13.28 30.61
N ASP A 115 26.87 13.31 31.56
CA ASP A 115 28.07 12.47 31.57
C ASP A 115 27.70 10.97 31.65
N MET A 116 26.80 10.60 32.57
CA MET A 116 26.28 9.23 32.67
C MET A 116 25.56 8.76 31.42
N LEU A 117 24.87 9.66 30.72
CA LEU A 117 24.16 9.36 29.48
C LEU A 117 25.05 9.56 28.24
N GLY A 118 26.35 9.82 28.40
CA GLY A 118 27.24 10.30 27.34
C GLY A 118 27.24 9.44 26.08
N ASN A 119 27.18 8.12 26.29
CA ASN A 119 27.21 7.05 25.27
C ASN A 119 25.95 7.00 24.39
N PHE A 120 24.86 7.64 24.80
CA PHE A 120 23.60 7.63 24.06
C PHE A 120 23.49 8.79 23.06
N SER A 121 22.72 8.58 21.99
CA SER A 121 22.29 9.66 21.09
C SER A 121 21.34 10.64 21.79
N TRP A 122 21.18 11.86 21.26
CA TRP A 122 20.37 12.91 21.91
C TRP A 122 18.92 12.47 22.18
N ASP A 123 18.29 11.81 21.22
CA ASP A 123 16.94 11.25 21.36
C ASP A 123 16.87 10.22 22.52
N ALA A 124 17.82 9.30 22.57
CA ALA A 124 17.91 8.28 23.62
C ALA A 124 18.17 8.89 25.00
N LYS A 125 19.09 9.87 25.11
CA LYS A 125 19.36 10.62 26.36
C LYS A 125 18.08 11.21 26.93
N MET A 126 17.29 11.87 26.09
CA MET A 126 16.06 12.54 26.53
C MET A 126 15.01 11.54 27.00
N VAL A 127 14.82 10.46 26.25
CA VAL A 127 13.80 9.46 26.57
C VAL A 127 14.18 8.64 27.81
N ILE A 128 15.45 8.29 28.01
CA ILE A 128 15.92 7.61 29.23
C ILE A 128 15.74 8.51 30.46
N ALA A 129 16.16 9.77 30.37
CA ALA A 129 16.02 10.72 31.48
C ALA A 129 14.54 10.94 31.84
N LEU A 130 13.68 11.10 30.82
CA LEU A 130 12.24 11.24 31.02
C LEU A 130 11.62 9.95 31.58
N ALA A 131 12.03 8.77 31.11
CA ALA A 131 11.57 7.49 31.61
C ALA A 131 11.90 7.27 33.09
N ALA A 132 13.11 7.66 33.50
CA ALA A 132 13.54 7.60 34.89
C ALA A 132 12.62 8.41 35.81
N PHE A 133 12.26 9.63 35.40
CA PHE A 133 11.30 10.46 36.14
C PHE A 133 9.86 9.91 36.07
N VAL A 134 9.36 9.60 34.87
CA VAL A 134 7.98 9.15 34.64
C VAL A 134 7.69 7.84 35.37
N SER A 135 8.68 6.95 35.51
CA SER A 135 8.53 5.72 36.31
C SER A 135 8.20 6.02 37.76
N ASN A 136 8.96 6.93 38.39
CA ASN A 136 8.73 7.34 39.78
C ASN A 136 7.42 8.13 39.95
N TYR A 137 7.16 9.03 39.00
CA TYR A 137 5.94 9.85 39.00
C TYR A 137 4.68 9.00 38.80
N GLY A 138 4.72 8.02 37.90
CA GLY A 138 3.65 7.07 37.64
C GLY A 138 3.35 6.21 38.87
N GLU A 139 4.37 5.69 39.55
CA GLU A 139 4.21 4.93 40.80
C GLU A 139 3.54 5.77 41.90
N LEU A 140 3.98 7.02 42.07
CA LEU A 140 3.38 7.96 43.02
C LEU A 140 1.90 8.21 42.69
N LEU A 141 1.58 8.52 41.44
CA LEU A 141 0.20 8.81 41.04
C LEU A 141 -0.71 7.60 41.11
N LEU A 142 -0.24 6.41 40.72
CA LEU A 142 -0.99 5.16 40.89
C LEU A 142 -1.30 4.91 42.38
N THR A 143 -0.34 5.15 43.27
CA THR A 143 -0.54 5.04 44.72
C THR A 143 -1.61 6.03 45.20
N ILE A 144 -1.55 7.29 44.76
CA ILE A 144 -2.54 8.32 45.10
C ILE A 144 -3.93 8.00 44.55
N GLN A 145 -4.03 7.48 43.33
CA GLN A 145 -5.30 7.13 42.69
C GLN A 145 -5.97 5.94 43.38
N LEU A 146 -5.19 4.93 43.78
CA LEU A 146 -5.69 3.71 44.41
C LEU A 146 -5.87 3.82 45.92
N TYR A 147 -5.22 4.80 46.57
CA TYR A 147 -5.30 5.07 48.01
C TYR A 147 -6.73 5.00 48.59
N PRO A 148 -7.78 5.57 47.97
CA PRO A 148 -9.13 5.54 48.54
C PRO A 148 -9.83 4.17 48.51
N GLN A 149 -9.34 3.23 47.68
CA GLN A 149 -10.07 1.99 47.35
C GLN A 149 -9.25 0.72 47.62
N ASN A 150 -7.93 0.81 47.75
CA ASN A 150 -7.03 -0.34 47.83
C ASN A 150 -6.19 -0.32 49.12
N PRO A 151 -6.32 -1.32 50.01
CA PRO A 151 -5.59 -1.36 51.28
C PRO A 151 -4.07 -1.50 51.13
N LEU A 152 -3.58 -2.10 50.03
CA LEU A 152 -2.15 -2.14 49.71
C LEU A 152 -1.64 -0.73 49.37
N ALA A 153 -2.37 0.00 48.53
CA ALA A 153 -2.01 1.38 48.18
C ALA A 153 -2.04 2.31 49.40
N LEU A 154 -3.02 2.12 50.30
CA LEU A 154 -3.06 2.81 51.60
C LEU A 154 -1.81 2.53 52.44
N SER A 155 -1.41 1.25 52.55
CA SER A 155 -0.24 0.85 53.35
C SER A 155 1.06 1.41 52.77
N VAL A 156 1.23 1.37 51.44
CA VAL A 156 2.39 1.96 50.74
C VAL A 156 2.40 3.48 50.90
N ALA A 157 1.24 4.14 50.82
CA ALA A 157 1.13 5.58 51.04
C ALA A 157 1.53 6.00 52.46
N MET A 158 1.14 5.21 53.48
CA MET A 158 1.54 5.43 54.86
C MET A 158 3.05 5.26 55.06
N LEU A 159 3.65 4.22 54.46
CA LEU A 159 5.10 3.99 54.50
C LEU A 159 5.89 5.11 53.80
N LYS A 160 5.35 5.64 52.70
CA LYS A 160 5.92 6.79 51.97
C LYS A 160 5.56 8.14 52.57
N GLN A 161 4.86 8.17 53.71
CA GLN A 161 4.46 9.38 54.44
C GLN A 161 3.74 10.42 53.57
N LEU A 162 2.87 9.98 52.65
CA LEU A 162 2.16 10.90 51.76
C LEU A 162 1.21 11.84 52.53
N PRO A 163 1.10 13.12 52.12
CA PRO A 163 0.27 14.08 52.83
C PRO A 163 -1.23 13.75 52.73
N ASN A 164 -1.91 13.71 53.87
CA ASN A 164 -3.36 13.43 53.99
C ASN A 164 -4.24 14.45 53.24
N ASN A 165 -3.76 15.68 53.03
CA ASN A 165 -4.48 16.73 52.32
C ASN A 165 -3.78 17.14 51.01
N LEU A 166 -4.06 16.40 49.95
CA LEU A 166 -3.55 16.67 48.60
C LEU A 166 -4.11 17.96 47.97
N SER A 167 -5.11 18.61 48.57
CA SER A 167 -5.72 19.82 48.00
C SER A 167 -4.77 21.02 47.98
N ALA A 168 -3.86 21.12 48.96
CA ALA A 168 -2.84 22.16 49.04
C ALA A 168 -1.81 22.10 47.90
N PHE A 169 -1.61 20.91 47.33
CA PHE A 169 -0.63 20.65 46.28
C PHE A 169 -1.23 20.68 44.86
N ARG A 170 -2.55 20.91 44.71
CA ARG A 170 -3.22 20.97 43.40
C ARG A 170 -2.59 21.96 42.42
N PRO A 171 -2.22 23.20 42.80
CA PRO A 171 -1.58 24.14 41.88
C PRO A 171 -0.23 23.65 41.37
N GLN A 172 0.57 23.04 42.25
CA GLN A 172 1.89 22.49 41.92
C GLN A 172 1.78 21.27 41.03
N LEU A 173 0.87 20.34 41.33
CA LEU A 173 0.61 19.18 40.47
C LEU A 173 0.09 19.61 39.08
N LYS A 174 -0.71 20.67 39.00
CA LYS A 174 -1.14 21.25 37.72
C LYS A 174 0.03 21.84 36.95
N ALA A 175 0.87 22.65 37.59
CA ALA A 175 2.06 23.24 36.97
C ALA A 175 3.07 22.17 36.52
N LEU A 176 3.29 21.14 37.34
CA LEU A 176 4.11 19.97 37.05
C LEU A 176 3.61 19.24 35.80
N ARG A 177 2.30 18.97 35.70
CA ARG A 177 1.71 18.35 34.50
C ARG A 177 1.98 19.14 33.23
N VAL A 178 1.80 20.47 33.28
CA VAL A 178 2.06 21.34 32.12
C VAL A 178 3.54 21.35 31.76
N LEU A 179 4.44 21.33 32.75
CA LEU A 179 5.88 21.23 32.50
C LEU A 179 6.26 19.90 31.88
N VAL A 180 5.76 18.78 32.41
CA VAL A 180 6.02 17.44 31.85
C VAL A 180 5.48 17.33 30.43
N GLN A 181 4.30 17.89 30.13
CA GLN A 181 3.82 17.95 28.75
C GLN A 181 4.76 18.73 27.84
N SER A 182 5.27 19.88 28.32
CA SER A 182 6.23 20.70 27.56
C SER A 182 7.57 19.96 27.35
N ILE A 183 7.99 19.13 28.31
CA ILE A 183 9.17 18.25 28.18
C ILE A 183 8.91 17.17 27.13
N VAL A 184 7.74 16.52 27.15
CA VAL A 184 7.35 15.51 26.15
C VAL A 184 7.36 16.11 24.75
N ASP A 185 6.78 17.31 24.57
CA ASP A 185 6.73 17.99 23.26
C ASP A 185 8.14 18.35 22.76
N ALA A 186 9.02 18.83 23.64
CA ALA A 186 10.42 19.09 23.29
C ALA A 186 11.17 17.81 22.91
N THR A 187 10.97 16.73 23.68
CA THR A 187 11.56 15.41 23.41
C THR A 187 11.07 14.83 22.07
N LYS A 188 9.79 14.98 21.73
CA LYS A 188 9.26 14.62 20.41
C LYS A 188 10.01 15.32 19.30
N CYS A 189 10.18 16.62 19.42
CA CYS A 189 10.85 17.42 18.41
C CYS A 189 12.33 17.02 18.22
N ILE A 190 13.03 16.68 19.31
CA ILE A 190 14.40 16.15 19.26
C ILE A 190 14.43 14.77 18.57
N ILE A 191 13.50 13.87 18.91
CA ILE A 191 13.39 12.54 18.27
C ILE A 191 13.11 12.69 16.77
N GLU A 192 12.18 13.57 16.39
CA GLU A 192 11.85 13.85 14.99
C GLU A 192 13.07 14.30 14.20
N PHE A 193 13.86 15.23 14.76
CA PHE A 193 15.08 15.69 14.09
C PHE A 193 16.17 14.61 13.99
N GLU A 194 16.40 13.84 15.05
CA GLU A 194 17.38 12.74 15.00
C GLU A 194 16.93 11.66 14.00
N ALA A 195 15.62 11.41 13.87
CA ALA A 195 15.07 10.53 12.84
C ALA A 195 15.29 11.08 11.42
N LEU A 196 15.17 12.39 11.21
CA LEU A 196 15.50 13.03 9.92
C LEU A 196 16.97 12.86 9.55
N ARG A 197 17.87 12.94 10.53
CA ARG A 197 19.31 12.81 10.29
C ARG A 197 19.77 11.41 9.94
N ARG A 198 18.99 10.40 10.33
CA ARG A 198 19.23 9.00 9.93
C ARG A 198 18.90 8.75 8.47
N GLN A 199 18.16 9.64 7.81
CA GLN A 199 17.87 9.50 6.39
C GLN A 199 19.15 9.74 5.57
N HIS A 200 19.35 8.96 4.51
CA HIS A 200 20.52 9.01 3.62
C HIS A 200 20.63 10.32 2.79
N ILE A 201 19.92 11.38 3.16
CA ILE A 201 19.81 12.65 2.43
C ILE A 201 20.49 13.76 3.22
N LYS A 202 21.47 14.41 2.59
CA LYS A 202 22.21 15.52 3.21
C LYS A 202 21.34 16.78 3.28
N ILE A 203 21.15 17.32 4.47
CA ILE A 203 20.53 18.63 4.75
C ILE A 203 21.59 19.74 4.57
N ASP A 204 21.19 21.00 4.34
CA ASP A 204 22.13 22.13 4.34
C ASP A 204 22.92 22.20 5.66
N GLU A 205 24.24 22.35 5.57
CA GLU A 205 25.16 22.39 6.71
C GLU A 205 24.84 23.55 7.66
N LYS A 206 24.41 24.71 7.14
CA LYS A 206 24.13 25.90 7.95
C LYS A 206 22.86 25.74 8.80
N GLU A 207 21.80 25.21 8.21
CA GLU A 207 20.56 24.93 8.92
C GLU A 207 20.73 23.77 9.90
N THR A 208 21.44 22.72 9.48
CA THR A 208 21.78 21.59 10.37
C THR A 208 22.57 22.07 11.58
N PHE A 209 23.54 22.95 11.40
CA PHE A 209 24.32 23.53 12.49
C PHE A 209 23.44 24.35 13.45
N THR A 210 22.59 25.21 12.89
CA THR A 210 21.67 26.03 13.69
C THR A 210 20.74 25.15 14.52
N THR A 211 20.07 24.17 13.90
CA THR A 211 19.15 23.27 14.60
C THR A 211 19.85 22.44 15.67
N LYS A 212 21.08 21.95 15.42
CA LYS A 212 21.89 21.24 16.42
C LYS A 212 22.13 22.06 17.68
N SER A 213 22.53 23.33 17.53
CA SER A 213 22.76 24.21 18.68
C SER A 213 21.50 24.35 19.55
N TYR A 214 20.33 24.50 18.93
CA TYR A 214 19.07 24.55 19.65
C TYR A 214 18.66 23.21 20.27
N ILE A 215 19.04 22.06 19.68
CA ILE A 215 18.84 20.75 20.30
C ILE A 215 19.65 20.62 21.57
N TYR A 216 20.91 21.07 21.58
CA TYR A 216 21.74 21.00 22.80
C TYR A 216 21.14 21.84 23.93
N ILE A 217 20.64 23.04 23.59
CA ILE A 217 19.92 23.90 24.53
C ILE A 217 18.64 23.22 25.00
N ALA A 218 17.82 22.70 24.09
CA ALA A 218 16.57 22.02 24.44
C ALA A 218 16.83 20.80 25.33
N ALA A 219 17.83 19.98 24.99
CA ALA A 219 18.24 18.81 25.76
C ALA A 219 18.63 19.19 27.20
N TYR A 220 19.40 20.27 27.35
CA TYR A 220 19.74 20.80 28.67
C TYR A 220 18.51 21.13 29.49
N TRP A 221 17.59 21.90 28.91
CA TRP A 221 16.37 22.30 29.60
C TRP A 221 15.43 21.12 29.86
N VAL A 222 15.44 20.08 29.02
CA VAL A 222 14.68 18.83 29.24
C VAL A 222 15.21 18.13 30.47
N ILE A 223 16.51 17.84 30.53
CA ILE A 223 17.10 17.14 31.69
C ILE A 223 16.96 17.99 32.97
N ARG A 224 17.26 19.28 32.90
CA ARG A 224 17.14 20.19 34.05
C ARG A 224 15.70 20.28 34.57
N SER A 225 14.72 20.36 33.67
CA SER A 225 13.30 20.39 34.04
C SER A 225 12.88 19.05 34.64
N THR A 226 13.34 17.93 34.09
CA THR A 226 13.10 16.58 34.64
C THR A 226 13.66 16.43 36.07
N LEU A 227 14.87 16.93 36.34
CA LEU A 227 15.45 16.96 37.69
C LEU A 227 14.62 17.83 38.65
N THR A 228 14.17 19.00 38.19
CA THR A 228 13.31 19.90 38.98
C THR A 228 11.94 19.26 39.28
N CYS A 229 11.37 18.56 38.30
CA CYS A 229 10.15 17.77 38.49
C CYS A 229 10.36 16.66 39.53
N SER A 230 11.52 15.98 39.50
CA SER A 230 11.84 14.94 40.46
C SER A 230 12.02 15.46 41.88
N SER A 231 12.70 16.61 42.06
CA SER A 231 12.89 17.19 43.40
C SER A 231 11.56 17.57 44.04
N LEU A 232 10.63 18.10 43.24
CA LEU A 232 9.28 18.41 43.72
C LEU A 232 8.50 17.15 44.10
N VAL A 233 8.63 16.07 43.32
CA VAL A 233 8.02 14.77 43.64
C VAL A 233 8.57 14.20 44.94
N THR A 234 9.87 14.35 45.21
CA THR A 234 10.46 13.91 46.48
C THR A 234 10.06 14.80 47.65
N ASP A 235 9.94 16.12 47.45
CA ASP A 235 9.47 17.06 48.49
C ASP A 235 8.03 16.75 48.95
N LEU A 236 7.19 16.27 48.02
CA LEU A 236 5.85 15.78 48.33
C LEU A 236 5.85 14.53 49.23
N THR A 237 6.91 13.71 49.18
CA THR A 237 7.05 12.48 49.99
C THR A 237 7.84 12.68 51.29
N ALA A 238 8.66 13.74 51.38
CA ALA A 238 9.57 13.95 52.51
C ALA A 238 9.07 14.93 53.58
N ASN A 239 8.10 15.80 53.27
CA ASN A 239 7.68 16.84 54.20
C ASN A 239 6.74 16.33 55.31
N ASN A 240 7.33 16.18 56.51
CA ASN A 240 6.64 16.09 57.79
C ASN A 240 5.67 17.27 57.97
N GLN A 241 4.52 16.99 58.59
CA GLN A 241 3.31 17.80 58.67
C GLN A 241 3.40 19.17 59.39
N GLU A 242 4.57 19.72 59.67
CA GLU A 242 4.68 20.97 60.43
C GLU A 242 5.03 22.15 59.51
N GLN A 243 3.97 22.88 59.12
CA GLN A 243 3.97 24.15 58.39
C GLN A 243 4.46 24.10 56.92
N VAL A 244 3.57 23.62 56.04
CA VAL A 244 3.58 24.05 54.64
C VAL A 244 3.24 25.54 54.59
N ASN A 245 4.27 26.40 54.59
CA ASN A 245 4.09 27.82 54.31
C ASN A 245 3.51 27.98 52.90
N LEU A 246 2.31 28.55 52.79
CA LEU A 246 1.64 28.84 51.52
C LEU A 246 2.55 29.65 50.55
N SER A 247 3.51 30.41 51.09
CA SER A 247 4.53 31.14 50.33
C SER A 247 5.54 30.23 49.62
N SER A 248 6.00 29.13 50.24
CA SER A 248 6.93 28.19 49.59
C SER A 248 6.26 27.40 48.47
N THR A 249 4.97 27.07 48.64
CA THR A 249 4.24 26.35 47.59
C THR A 249 3.93 27.22 46.38
N THR A 250 3.64 28.51 46.60
CA THR A 250 3.52 29.49 45.50
C THR A 250 4.84 29.74 44.79
N ALA A 251 5.96 29.90 45.51
CA ALA A 251 7.27 30.11 44.91
C ALA A 251 7.67 28.94 43.98
N ALA A 252 7.52 27.69 44.44
CA ALA A 252 7.75 26.51 43.61
C ALA A 252 6.82 26.42 42.38
N ALA A 253 5.56 26.84 42.50
CA ALA A 253 4.64 26.90 41.36
C ALA A 253 5.01 27.99 40.34
N TRP A 254 5.56 29.12 40.80
CA TRP A 254 6.09 30.19 39.94
C TRP A 254 7.35 29.73 39.20
N GLU A 255 8.28 29.05 39.89
CA GLU A 255 9.48 28.48 39.27
C GLU A 255 9.11 27.49 38.15
N LEU A 256 8.17 26.57 38.41
CA LEU A 256 7.63 25.66 37.40
C LEU A 256 7.03 26.40 36.20
N SER A 257 6.23 27.44 36.48
CA SER A 257 5.58 28.22 35.41
C SER A 257 6.60 28.99 34.56
N SER A 258 7.70 29.46 35.17
CA SER A 258 8.80 30.08 34.44
C SER A 258 9.53 29.09 33.52
N LEU A 259 9.76 27.86 34.01
CA LEU A 259 10.34 26.77 33.22
C LEU A 259 9.43 26.35 32.07
N VAL A 260 8.11 26.30 32.28
CA VAL A 260 7.12 26.06 31.22
C VAL A 260 7.25 27.11 30.11
N CYS A 261 7.30 28.40 30.48
CA CYS A 261 7.42 29.48 29.49
C CYS A 261 8.73 29.37 28.70
N LYS A 262 9.84 29.11 29.39
CA LYS A 262 11.15 28.93 28.76
C LYS A 262 11.18 27.72 27.81
N MET A 263 10.68 26.57 28.28
CA MET A 263 10.62 25.34 27.49
C MET A 263 9.74 25.50 26.26
N ARG A 264 8.56 26.12 26.40
CA ARG A 264 7.66 26.37 25.27
C ARG A 264 8.29 27.30 24.23
N GLY A 265 9.05 28.30 24.66
CA GLY A 265 9.80 29.17 23.75
C GLY A 265 10.84 28.40 22.94
N ILE A 266 11.66 27.58 23.61
CA ILE A 266 12.69 26.76 22.98
C ILE A 266 12.06 25.72 22.04
N CYS A 267 11.05 25.00 22.51
CA CYS A 267 10.33 23.99 21.73
C CYS A 267 9.66 24.63 20.50
N GLY A 268 9.01 25.78 20.65
CA GLY A 268 8.35 26.47 19.54
C GLY A 268 9.33 26.93 18.45
N TYR A 269 10.55 27.33 18.82
CA TYR A 269 11.60 27.62 17.84
C TYR A 269 12.15 26.34 17.21
N LEU A 270 12.45 25.31 18.02
CA LEU A 270 12.98 24.04 17.55
C LEU A 270 12.01 23.38 16.56
N CYS A 271 10.72 23.31 16.86
CA CYS A 271 9.70 22.77 15.96
C CYS A 271 9.68 23.49 14.60
N LYS A 272 9.87 24.81 14.57
CA LYS A 272 9.95 25.57 13.31
C LYS A 272 11.18 25.17 12.50
N GLN A 273 12.34 25.04 13.15
CA GLN A 273 13.56 24.62 12.48
C GLN A 273 13.47 23.17 11.95
N VAL A 274 12.91 22.27 12.74
CA VAL A 274 12.68 20.88 12.33
C VAL A 274 11.70 20.81 11.15
N ALA A 275 10.66 21.66 11.13
CA ALA A 275 9.75 21.78 9.98
C ALA A 275 10.46 22.27 8.71
N ILE A 276 11.39 23.23 8.82
CA ILE A 276 12.21 23.68 7.68
C ILE A 276 13.08 22.54 7.16
N CYS A 277 13.76 21.80 8.05
CA CYS A 277 14.56 20.64 7.67
C CYS A 277 13.71 19.56 6.97
N HIS A 278 12.48 19.32 7.44
CA HIS A 278 11.53 18.42 6.79
C HIS A 278 11.24 18.86 5.35
N LEU A 279 10.89 20.12 5.13
CA LEU A 279 10.58 20.64 3.80
C LEU A 279 11.77 20.52 2.84
N GLN A 280 12.99 20.76 3.32
CA GLN A 280 14.19 20.59 2.49
C GLN A 280 14.45 19.14 2.11
N ILE A 281 14.21 18.21 3.03
CA ILE A 281 14.33 16.78 2.75
C ILE A 281 13.27 16.37 1.73
N GLU A 282 12.02 16.80 1.90
CA GLU A 282 10.94 16.52 0.95
C GLU A 282 11.29 17.04 -0.46
N ASP A 283 11.74 18.30 -0.59
CA ASP A 283 12.16 18.86 -1.88
C ASP A 283 13.32 18.06 -2.51
N LYS A 284 14.33 17.69 -1.70
CA LYS A 284 15.46 16.85 -2.18
C LYS A 284 15.03 15.45 -2.58
N VAL A 285 14.11 14.81 -1.84
CA VAL A 285 13.53 13.50 -2.19
C VAL A 285 12.80 13.63 -3.52
N HIS A 286 11.96 14.65 -3.67
CA HIS A 286 11.18 14.87 -4.88
C HIS A 286 12.08 15.06 -6.10
N GLN A 287 13.09 15.95 -6.02
CA GLN A 287 14.06 16.17 -7.08
C GLN A 287 14.87 14.90 -7.39
N LYS A 288 15.26 14.14 -6.36
CA LYS A 288 15.99 12.88 -6.53
C LYS A 288 15.14 11.82 -7.23
N LEU A 289 13.87 11.68 -6.87
CA LEU A 289 12.94 10.76 -7.54
C LEU A 289 12.79 11.13 -9.03
N LEU A 290 12.56 12.41 -9.33
CA LEU A 290 12.46 12.88 -10.72
C LEU A 290 13.73 12.55 -11.52
N LYS A 291 14.92 12.77 -10.94
CA LYS A 291 16.19 12.47 -11.59
C LYS A 291 16.37 10.98 -11.83
N LEU A 292 16.12 10.15 -10.81
CA LEU A 292 16.32 8.70 -10.89
C LEU A 292 15.42 8.03 -11.93
N PHE A 293 14.20 8.52 -12.12
CA PHE A 293 13.29 8.01 -13.16
C PHE A 293 13.54 8.59 -14.56
N SER A 294 14.23 9.73 -14.66
CA SER A 294 14.53 10.37 -15.95
C SER A 294 15.85 9.89 -16.57
N GLU A 295 16.84 9.54 -15.74
CA GLU A 295 18.18 9.15 -16.17
C GLU A 295 18.39 7.63 -16.05
N PRO A 296 19.11 6.99 -16.99
CA PRO A 296 19.44 5.58 -16.88
C PRO A 296 20.41 5.34 -15.71
N GLN A 297 20.06 4.44 -14.80
CA GLN A 297 20.91 4.07 -13.67
C GLN A 297 21.79 2.85 -13.99
N VAL A 298 22.84 2.64 -13.18
CA VAL A 298 23.72 1.46 -13.27
C VAL A 298 22.99 0.21 -12.78
N ASP A 299 22.29 0.34 -11.65
CA ASP A 299 21.47 -0.71 -11.03
C ASP A 299 20.20 -0.08 -10.42
N ASN A 300 19.29 -0.92 -9.94
CA ASN A 300 18.04 -0.52 -9.30
C ASN A 300 18.19 -0.17 -7.80
N GLN A 301 19.39 -0.22 -7.21
CA GLN A 301 19.57 -0.12 -5.76
C GLN A 301 19.23 1.27 -5.23
N GLU A 302 19.80 2.32 -5.84
CA GLU A 302 19.61 3.69 -5.37
C GLU A 302 18.14 4.12 -5.44
N LEU A 303 17.44 3.68 -6.49
CA LEU A 303 16.02 3.90 -6.69
C LEU A 303 15.19 3.22 -5.60
N LEU A 304 15.37 1.91 -5.41
CA LEU A 304 14.60 1.16 -4.42
C LEU A 304 14.91 1.62 -2.98
N CYS A 305 16.15 2.02 -2.69
CA CYS A 305 16.52 2.65 -1.41
C CYS A 305 15.81 4.00 -1.22
N THR A 306 15.70 4.82 -2.27
CA THR A 306 14.97 6.10 -2.21
C THR A 306 13.46 5.90 -2.08
N LEU A 307 12.90 4.82 -2.64
CA LEU A 307 11.47 4.50 -2.52
C LEU A 307 11.11 3.94 -1.14
N PHE A 308 11.90 3.00 -0.60
CA PHE A 308 11.50 2.19 0.55
C PHE A 308 12.39 2.35 1.78
N ALA A 309 13.68 2.66 1.62
CA ALA A 309 14.66 2.62 2.69
C ALA A 309 15.09 4.02 3.22
N LEU A 310 14.24 5.03 3.05
CA LEU A 310 14.54 6.38 3.58
C LEU A 310 14.46 6.45 5.11
N LYS A 311 13.49 5.74 5.71
CA LYS A 311 13.25 5.76 7.16
C LYS A 311 13.43 4.39 7.83
N ASP A 312 13.66 3.34 7.05
CA ASP A 312 13.79 1.95 7.51
C ASP A 312 14.83 1.24 6.65
N ASP A 313 15.98 0.89 7.21
CA ASP A 313 17.07 0.23 6.47
C ASP A 313 16.70 -1.18 6.00
N MET A 314 15.70 -1.80 6.65
CA MET A 314 15.22 -3.15 6.35
C MET A 314 13.70 -3.14 6.13
N PRO A 315 13.24 -2.50 5.04
CA PRO A 315 11.82 -2.16 4.86
C PRO A 315 10.99 -3.35 4.38
N LEU A 316 11.60 -4.46 3.99
CA LEU A 316 10.90 -5.60 3.39
C LEU A 316 10.68 -6.73 4.41
N LYS A 317 9.58 -7.45 4.22
CA LYS A 317 9.31 -8.75 4.86
C LYS A 317 8.74 -9.72 3.83
N LEU A 318 8.94 -11.01 4.07
CA LEU A 318 8.41 -12.09 3.23
C LEU A 318 7.45 -12.95 4.05
N SER A 319 6.16 -12.93 3.72
CA SER A 319 5.12 -13.72 4.40
C SER A 319 5.13 -13.53 5.94
N SER A 320 4.81 -14.58 6.70
CA SER A 320 4.70 -14.57 8.15
C SER A 320 6.04 -14.52 8.89
N VAL A 321 7.16 -14.82 8.21
CA VAL A 321 8.48 -14.83 8.85
C VAL A 321 9.00 -13.39 8.91
N GLN A 322 8.99 -12.79 10.09
CA GLN A 322 9.45 -11.40 10.34
C GLN A 322 10.97 -11.23 10.22
N HIS A 323 11.64 -11.88 9.26
CA HIS A 323 13.01 -11.48 8.93
C HIS A 323 12.96 -10.06 8.37
N LYS A 324 13.69 -9.16 9.04
CA LYS A 324 13.97 -7.82 8.52
C LYS A 324 14.83 -8.01 7.28
N LEU A 325 14.31 -7.66 6.11
CA LEU A 325 15.02 -7.83 4.83
C LEU A 325 15.38 -6.46 4.23
N SER A 326 16.59 -6.39 3.70
CA SER A 326 17.08 -5.21 2.99
C SER A 326 16.57 -5.22 1.56
N VAL A 327 16.57 -4.04 0.95
CA VAL A 327 16.27 -3.83 -0.47
C VAL A 327 17.29 -4.52 -1.39
N SER A 328 18.50 -4.82 -0.90
CA SER A 328 19.56 -5.47 -1.67
C SER A 328 19.18 -6.84 -2.25
N ILE A 329 18.18 -7.52 -1.71
CA ILE A 329 17.65 -8.79 -2.25
C ILE A 329 17.02 -8.64 -3.65
N LEU A 330 16.63 -7.40 -4.00
CA LEU A 330 15.99 -7.04 -5.27
C LEU A 330 17.01 -6.54 -6.31
N LEU A 331 18.30 -6.50 -5.95
CA LEU A 331 19.36 -5.97 -6.79
C LEU A 331 19.43 -6.73 -8.12
N ASN A 332 19.49 -6.00 -9.23
CA ASN A 332 19.61 -6.54 -10.60
C ASN A 332 18.48 -7.48 -11.03
N LYS A 333 17.33 -7.46 -10.34
CA LYS A 333 16.13 -8.21 -10.72
C LYS A 333 15.07 -7.28 -11.33
N VAL A 334 14.17 -7.86 -12.12
CA VAL A 334 12.94 -7.19 -12.52
C VAL A 334 12.02 -7.10 -11.29
N VAL A 335 11.57 -5.91 -10.92
CA VAL A 335 10.74 -5.72 -9.71
C VAL A 335 9.34 -5.28 -10.11
N LEU A 336 8.34 -6.08 -9.75
CA LEU A 336 6.93 -5.73 -9.93
C LEU A 336 6.42 -5.10 -8.63
N LEU A 337 6.16 -3.80 -8.66
CA LEU A 337 5.56 -3.07 -7.55
C LEU A 337 4.04 -3.17 -7.64
N LEU A 338 3.45 -4.02 -6.80
CA LEU A 338 1.99 -4.08 -6.63
C LEU A 338 1.55 -2.95 -5.71
N ILE A 339 0.93 -1.92 -6.29
CA ILE A 339 0.46 -0.74 -5.57
C ILE A 339 -1.05 -0.84 -5.43
N SER A 340 -1.55 -0.83 -4.21
CA SER A 340 -2.98 -0.97 -3.92
C SER A 340 -3.35 -0.30 -2.60
N LYS A 341 -4.63 -0.27 -2.28
CA LYS A 341 -5.08 -0.07 -0.90
C LYS A 341 -4.66 -1.26 -0.01
N PRO A 342 -4.72 -1.10 1.34
CA PRO A 342 -4.55 -2.23 2.26
C PRO A 342 -5.50 -3.40 1.94
N ASP A 343 -6.70 -3.10 1.46
CA ASP A 343 -7.60 -4.06 0.81
C ASP A 343 -7.27 -4.11 -0.70
N ILE A 344 -6.49 -5.11 -1.10
CA ILE A 344 -5.80 -5.16 -2.41
C ILE A 344 -6.82 -5.33 -3.55
N LEU A 345 -7.52 -6.45 -3.50
CA LEU A 345 -8.38 -7.02 -4.52
C LEU A 345 -9.37 -7.97 -3.82
N PRO A 346 -10.53 -8.26 -4.43
CA PRO A 346 -11.36 -9.39 -4.03
C PRO A 346 -10.51 -10.68 -3.91
N LEU A 347 -10.87 -11.55 -2.98
CA LEU A 347 -10.08 -12.75 -2.67
C LEU A 347 -9.87 -13.63 -3.92
N GLU A 348 -10.89 -13.72 -4.78
CA GLU A 348 -10.84 -14.49 -6.02
C GLU A 348 -9.77 -13.96 -6.99
N ASP A 349 -9.72 -12.64 -7.19
CA ASP A 349 -8.75 -11.98 -8.06
C ASP A 349 -7.33 -12.13 -7.50
N LEU A 350 -7.18 -12.05 -6.18
CA LEU A 350 -5.91 -12.21 -5.49
C LEU A 350 -5.35 -13.63 -5.62
N ILE A 351 -6.21 -14.65 -5.46
CA ILE A 351 -5.82 -16.05 -5.66
C ILE A 351 -5.38 -16.28 -7.11
N PHE A 352 -6.14 -15.75 -8.08
CA PHE A 352 -5.77 -15.87 -9.48
C PHE A 352 -4.46 -15.15 -9.81
N LEU A 353 -4.24 -13.96 -9.26
CA LEU A 353 -2.98 -13.24 -9.41
C LEU A 353 -1.78 -14.02 -8.84
N VAL A 354 -1.96 -14.67 -7.68
CA VAL A 354 -0.95 -15.59 -7.12
C VAL A 354 -0.72 -16.78 -8.04
N GLN A 355 -1.77 -17.40 -8.59
CA GLN A 355 -1.64 -18.51 -9.55
C GLN A 355 -0.85 -18.09 -10.80
N GLN A 356 -1.16 -16.92 -11.37
CA GLN A 356 -0.50 -16.37 -12.56
C GLN A 356 1.00 -16.06 -12.32
N THR A 357 1.37 -15.75 -11.08
CA THR A 357 2.74 -15.33 -10.73
C THR A 357 3.59 -16.45 -10.12
N TYR A 358 2.99 -17.52 -9.57
CA TYR A 358 3.70 -18.61 -8.89
C TYR A 358 3.60 -19.99 -9.57
N ARG A 359 2.91 -20.11 -10.71
CA ARG A 359 2.81 -21.40 -11.40
C ARG A 359 4.16 -21.91 -11.92
N LEU A 360 4.60 -23.02 -11.32
CA LEU A 360 5.68 -23.91 -11.77
C LEU A 360 5.15 -24.88 -12.82
N PRO A 361 5.77 -24.93 -14.00
CA PRO A 361 6.35 -26.19 -14.43
C PRO A 361 7.73 -25.99 -15.11
N HIS A 362 8.76 -26.67 -14.56
CA HIS A 362 10.09 -26.88 -15.17
C HIS A 362 11.09 -25.73 -15.06
N HIS A 363 11.35 -25.26 -13.83
CA HIS A 363 12.41 -24.30 -13.54
C HIS A 363 13.59 -24.97 -12.81
N ASP A 364 14.46 -25.65 -13.57
CA ASP A 364 15.82 -25.96 -13.11
C ASP A 364 16.87 -24.98 -13.69
N ASP A 365 16.52 -24.09 -14.63
CA ASP A 365 17.52 -23.22 -15.30
C ASP A 365 17.27 -21.69 -15.24
N LEU A 366 16.21 -21.23 -14.56
CA LEU A 366 15.98 -19.79 -14.34
C LEU A 366 15.74 -19.53 -12.85
N GLU A 367 16.83 -19.30 -12.11
CA GLU A 367 16.77 -18.56 -10.85
C GLU A 367 15.86 -17.34 -11.05
N ARG A 368 14.85 -17.16 -10.19
CA ARG A 368 13.82 -16.11 -10.29
C ARG A 368 14.45 -14.74 -10.56
N SER A 369 14.42 -14.33 -11.82
CA SER A 369 14.96 -13.04 -12.28
C SER A 369 13.97 -11.89 -12.08
N TYR A 370 12.81 -12.16 -11.47
CA TYR A 370 11.86 -11.15 -11.04
C TYR A 370 11.32 -11.40 -9.62
N GLU A 371 10.91 -10.33 -8.94
CA GLU A 371 10.30 -10.37 -7.62
C GLU A 371 9.10 -9.41 -7.55
N ILE A 372 8.09 -9.75 -6.75
CA ILE A 372 6.92 -8.91 -6.51
C ILE A 372 7.04 -8.27 -5.13
N VAL A 373 6.83 -6.95 -5.06
CA VAL A 373 6.81 -6.18 -3.82
C VAL A 373 5.45 -5.49 -3.69
N TRP A 374 4.72 -5.82 -2.63
CA TRP A 374 3.47 -5.16 -2.29
C TRP A 374 3.73 -3.85 -1.53
N VAL A 375 3.21 -2.76 -2.11
CA VAL A 375 3.30 -1.38 -1.64
C VAL A 375 1.89 -0.86 -1.33
N PRO A 376 1.39 -1.03 -0.10
CA PRO A 376 0.06 -0.56 0.26
C PRO A 376 0.05 0.96 0.50
N ILE A 377 -0.91 1.65 -0.12
CA ILE A 377 -1.11 3.09 0.00
C ILE A 377 -2.55 3.36 0.44
N THR A 378 -2.73 4.09 1.54
CA THR A 378 -4.04 4.48 2.05
C THR A 378 -4.62 5.64 1.23
N SER A 379 -5.95 5.65 1.07
CA SER A 379 -6.67 6.79 0.48
C SER A 379 -6.62 8.00 1.40
N SER A 380 -6.67 7.78 2.71
CA SER A 380 -6.43 8.78 3.76
C SER A 380 -4.94 9.15 3.87
N SER A 381 -4.65 10.33 4.40
CA SER A 381 -3.27 10.76 4.73
C SER A 381 -2.66 9.99 5.91
N THR A 382 -3.47 9.23 6.65
CA THR A 382 -3.07 8.50 7.86
C THR A 382 -3.64 7.09 7.85
N TRP A 383 -2.83 6.12 8.28
CA TRP A 383 -3.24 4.73 8.51
C TRP A 383 -4.22 4.62 9.67
N THR A 384 -5.31 3.89 9.47
CA THR A 384 -6.25 3.55 10.54
C THR A 384 -5.92 2.20 11.18
N ASP A 385 -6.48 1.94 12.37
CA ASP A 385 -6.34 0.65 13.05
C ASP A 385 -6.90 -0.50 12.19
N THR A 386 -7.98 -0.23 11.45
CA THR A 386 -8.59 -1.19 10.52
C THR A 386 -7.68 -1.49 9.32
N ASP A 387 -7.08 -0.47 8.71
CA ASP A 387 -6.13 -0.64 7.60
C ASP A 387 -4.94 -1.49 8.01
N THR A 388 -4.45 -1.23 9.23
CA THR A 388 -3.29 -1.92 9.81
C THR A 388 -3.60 -3.41 10.03
N GLN A 389 -4.79 -3.75 10.54
CA GLN A 389 -5.21 -5.13 10.73
C GLN A 389 -5.36 -5.88 9.40
N VAL A 390 -6.03 -5.29 8.41
CA VAL A 390 -6.19 -5.88 7.08
C VAL A 390 -4.83 -6.13 6.44
N PHE A 391 -3.93 -5.15 6.53
CA PHE A 391 -2.56 -5.26 6.05
C PHE A 391 -1.82 -6.45 6.68
N TYR A 392 -1.84 -6.59 8.00
CA TYR A 392 -1.15 -7.70 8.67
C TYR A 392 -1.72 -9.07 8.27
N ASN A 393 -3.04 -9.18 8.13
CA ASN A 393 -3.67 -10.43 7.70
C ASN A 393 -3.21 -10.85 6.30
N LEU A 394 -3.25 -9.93 5.33
CA LEU A 394 -2.88 -10.23 3.95
C LEU A 394 -1.37 -10.42 3.76
N SER A 395 -0.56 -9.54 4.36
CA SER A 395 0.90 -9.60 4.20
C SER A 395 1.53 -10.86 4.79
N ASN A 396 0.89 -11.51 5.75
CA ASN A 396 1.35 -12.77 6.31
C ASN A 396 0.98 -13.99 5.45
N ILE A 397 -0.06 -13.88 4.62
CA ILE A 397 -0.57 -14.97 3.76
C ILE A 397 0.06 -14.92 2.37
N LEU A 398 0.30 -13.72 1.84
CA LEU A 398 0.81 -13.55 0.49
C LEU A 398 2.26 -14.05 0.34
N PRO A 399 2.60 -14.68 -0.81
CA PRO A 399 3.92 -15.24 -1.03
C PRO A 399 4.95 -14.19 -1.48
N TRP A 400 4.53 -12.95 -1.71
CA TRP A 400 5.34 -11.84 -2.20
C TRP A 400 6.05 -11.09 -1.07
N TYR A 401 7.04 -10.27 -1.42
CA TYR A 401 7.57 -9.29 -0.48
C TYR A 401 6.52 -8.23 -0.19
N SER A 402 6.52 -7.70 1.03
CA SER A 402 5.69 -6.56 1.41
C SER A 402 6.49 -5.59 2.25
N LEU A 403 6.08 -4.32 2.25
CA LEU A 403 6.66 -3.32 3.14
C LEU A 403 6.31 -3.66 4.60
N ARG A 404 7.31 -3.86 5.45
CA ARG A 404 7.16 -4.23 6.87
C ARG A 404 6.37 -3.18 7.65
N GLN A 405 6.66 -1.90 7.40
CA GLN A 405 6.03 -0.75 8.06
C GLN A 405 5.63 0.31 7.03
N PRO A 406 4.52 0.12 6.28
CA PRO A 406 4.16 1.00 5.18
C PRO A 406 3.89 2.46 5.60
N TRP A 407 3.48 2.70 6.85
CA TRP A 407 3.30 4.05 7.40
C TRP A 407 4.62 4.84 7.56
N LEU A 408 5.78 4.19 7.41
CA LEU A 408 7.08 4.86 7.38
C LEU A 408 7.48 5.34 5.97
N LEU A 409 6.71 5.01 4.94
CA LEU A 409 6.93 5.54 3.59
C LEU A 409 7.01 7.08 3.63
N ASN A 410 7.92 7.63 2.83
CA ASN A 410 8.06 9.08 2.73
C ASN A 410 6.83 9.67 2.02
N SER A 411 6.35 10.80 2.52
CA SER A 411 5.20 11.56 1.98
C SER A 411 5.39 11.88 0.50
N GLU A 412 6.60 12.25 0.08
CA GLU A 412 6.91 12.58 -1.31
C GLU A 412 6.90 11.35 -2.23
N VAL A 413 7.31 10.18 -1.73
CA VAL A 413 7.18 8.92 -2.49
C VAL A 413 5.69 8.62 -2.72
N VAL A 414 4.85 8.76 -1.70
CA VAL A 414 3.39 8.56 -1.83
C VAL A 414 2.77 9.57 -2.79
N LYS A 415 3.16 10.85 -2.72
CA LYS A 415 2.70 11.89 -3.66
C LYS A 415 3.14 11.57 -5.08
N TYR A 416 4.39 11.16 -5.28
CA TYR A 416 4.92 10.77 -6.57
C TYR A 416 4.11 9.61 -7.17
N ILE A 417 3.83 8.57 -6.40
CA ILE A 417 3.00 7.43 -6.87
C ILE A 417 1.58 7.90 -7.26
N LYS A 418 0.95 8.74 -6.43
CA LYS A 418 -0.40 9.27 -6.72
C LYS A 418 -0.43 10.19 -7.96
N GLN A 419 0.59 11.02 -8.15
CA GLN A 419 0.61 12.05 -9.20
C GLN A 419 1.29 11.58 -10.49
N ALA A 420 2.53 11.08 -10.40
CA ALA A 420 3.32 10.68 -11.57
C ALA A 420 2.89 9.34 -12.14
N TRP A 421 2.52 8.37 -11.29
CA TRP A 421 1.99 7.08 -11.74
C TRP A 421 0.46 7.03 -11.81
N ASN A 422 -0.22 8.15 -11.50
CA ASN A 422 -1.67 8.30 -11.58
C ASN A 422 -2.45 7.21 -10.80
N PHE A 423 -1.97 6.85 -9.61
CA PHE A 423 -2.67 5.91 -8.73
C PHE A 423 -3.95 6.54 -8.18
N VAL A 424 -5.10 6.11 -8.70
CA VAL A 424 -6.44 6.54 -8.27
C VAL A 424 -7.15 5.37 -7.57
N ASP A 425 -6.55 4.88 -6.49
CA ASP A 425 -7.17 3.90 -5.58
C ASP A 425 -7.46 2.50 -6.17
N GLU A 426 -7.26 2.28 -7.48
CA GLU A 426 -7.32 0.98 -8.14
C GLU A 426 -5.95 0.28 -8.13
N PRO A 427 -5.89 -1.05 -7.89
CA PRO A 427 -4.64 -1.77 -7.86
C PRO A 427 -3.94 -1.72 -9.22
N MET A 428 -2.64 -1.46 -9.19
CA MET A 428 -1.79 -1.39 -10.37
C MET A 428 -0.45 -2.08 -10.11
N MET A 429 0.20 -2.55 -11.18
CA MET A 429 1.53 -3.17 -11.09
C MET A 429 2.54 -2.38 -11.91
N VAL A 430 3.40 -1.60 -11.27
CA VAL A 430 4.49 -0.89 -11.95
C VAL A 430 5.68 -1.82 -12.07
N VAL A 431 6.25 -1.96 -13.26
CA VAL A 431 7.40 -2.86 -13.50
C VAL A 431 8.68 -2.04 -13.63
N LEU A 432 9.67 -2.40 -12.82
CA LEU A 432 11.02 -1.85 -12.87
C LEU A 432 11.97 -2.87 -13.49
N ASP A 433 12.77 -2.43 -14.46
CA ASP A 433 13.86 -3.24 -15.02
C ASP A 433 15.02 -3.38 -13.99
N PRO A 434 16.03 -4.23 -14.24
CA PRO A 434 17.20 -4.38 -13.36
C PRO A 434 17.99 -3.09 -13.09
N ARG A 435 17.80 -2.04 -13.92
CA ARG A 435 18.40 -0.71 -13.77
C ARG A 435 17.45 0.29 -13.12
N GLY A 436 16.28 -0.14 -12.65
CA GLY A 436 15.29 0.70 -11.97
C GLY A 436 14.47 1.59 -12.91
N ALA A 437 14.57 1.42 -14.23
CA ALA A 437 13.73 2.15 -15.18
C ALA A 437 12.33 1.51 -15.26
N VAL A 438 11.30 2.32 -15.43
CA VAL A 438 9.92 1.83 -15.58
C VAL A 438 9.76 1.18 -16.95
N SER A 439 9.66 -0.15 -17.00
CA SER A 439 9.49 -0.92 -18.24
C SER A 439 8.02 -1.08 -18.64
N SER A 440 7.12 -1.03 -17.65
CA SER A 440 5.67 -0.95 -17.86
C SER A 440 5.02 -0.14 -16.72
N PRO A 441 4.22 0.89 -17.03
CA PRO A 441 3.55 1.71 -16.02
C PRO A 441 2.41 0.96 -15.33
N ASN A 442 1.80 -0.02 -15.99
CA ASN A 442 0.82 -0.91 -15.38
C ASN A 442 0.79 -2.26 -16.09
N ALA A 443 1.36 -3.28 -15.48
CA ALA A 443 1.40 -4.65 -16.01
C ALA A 443 0.29 -5.54 -15.47
N ILE A 444 -0.62 -5.05 -14.63
CA ILE A 444 -1.58 -5.92 -13.92
C ILE A 444 -2.46 -6.72 -14.90
N SER A 445 -2.91 -6.07 -15.99
CA SER A 445 -3.70 -6.72 -17.03
C SER A 445 -2.88 -7.75 -17.81
N MET A 446 -1.63 -7.43 -18.14
CA MET A 446 -0.71 -8.36 -18.79
C MET A 446 -0.46 -9.61 -17.94
N VAL A 447 -0.28 -9.46 -16.62
CA VAL A 447 -0.13 -10.60 -15.70
C VAL A 447 -1.40 -11.46 -15.66
N PHE A 448 -2.59 -10.85 -15.65
CA PHE A 448 -3.85 -11.60 -15.65
C PHE A 448 -4.11 -12.38 -16.95
N ILE A 449 -3.56 -11.94 -18.08
CA ILE A 449 -3.73 -12.60 -19.38
C ILE A 449 -2.64 -13.67 -19.60
N TRP A 450 -1.38 -13.35 -19.31
CA TRP A 450 -0.24 -14.13 -19.77
C TRP A 450 0.59 -14.76 -18.65
N GLY A 451 0.33 -14.42 -17.38
CA GLY A 451 1.06 -14.97 -16.25
C GLY A 451 2.57 -14.86 -16.38
N SER A 452 3.28 -15.97 -16.18
CA SER A 452 4.74 -16.03 -16.27
C SER A 452 5.29 -15.83 -17.70
N MET A 453 4.50 -16.08 -18.75
CA MET A 453 4.91 -15.88 -20.15
C MET A 453 5.14 -14.40 -20.51
N ALA A 454 4.59 -13.50 -19.69
CA ALA A 454 4.77 -12.07 -19.82
C ALA A 454 6.16 -11.57 -19.40
N TYR A 455 7.00 -12.38 -18.75
CA TYR A 455 8.36 -11.96 -18.40
C TYR A 455 9.13 -11.44 -19.63
N PRO A 456 9.81 -10.28 -19.56
CA PRO A 456 10.13 -9.44 -18.39
C PRO A 456 9.10 -8.33 -18.06
N PHE A 457 7.84 -8.51 -18.46
CA PHE A 457 6.71 -7.63 -18.17
C PHE A 457 6.89 -6.19 -18.68
N SER A 458 7.56 -6.03 -19.82
CA SER A 458 7.73 -4.74 -20.50
C SER A 458 6.64 -4.48 -21.54
N ILE A 459 6.41 -3.21 -21.89
CA ILE A 459 5.48 -2.84 -22.99
C ILE A 459 5.88 -3.53 -24.30
N LEU A 460 7.18 -3.62 -24.60
CA LEU A 460 7.66 -4.30 -25.81
C LEU A 460 7.31 -5.80 -25.78
N ARG A 461 7.40 -6.45 -24.62
CA ARG A 461 7.03 -7.85 -24.48
C ARG A 461 5.51 -8.03 -24.62
N GLU A 462 4.73 -7.11 -24.07
CA GLU A 462 3.27 -7.08 -24.23
C GLU A 462 2.87 -6.97 -25.71
N GLN A 463 3.53 -6.10 -26.49
CA GLN A 463 3.32 -5.98 -27.94
C GLN A 463 3.64 -7.28 -28.68
N GLN A 464 4.79 -7.91 -28.39
CA GLN A 464 5.16 -9.19 -29.00
C GLN A 464 4.13 -10.30 -28.72
N LEU A 465 3.65 -10.39 -27.48
CA LEU A 465 2.61 -11.35 -27.12
C LEU A 465 1.32 -11.08 -27.90
N TRP A 466 0.96 -9.82 -28.11
CA TRP A 466 -0.19 -9.46 -28.91
C TRP A 466 -0.01 -9.72 -30.41
N ASP A 467 1.20 -9.64 -30.94
CA ASP A 467 1.50 -9.99 -32.34
C ASP A 467 1.38 -11.50 -32.60
N GLU A 468 1.68 -12.31 -31.59
CA GLU A 468 1.56 -13.78 -31.64
C GLU A 468 0.13 -14.26 -31.33
N ALA A 469 -0.63 -13.47 -30.56
CA ALA A 469 -1.95 -13.84 -30.07
C ALA A 469 -3.07 -13.56 -31.07
N ASN A 470 -3.86 -14.60 -31.36
CA ASN A 470 -5.10 -14.48 -32.11
C ASN A 470 -6.31 -14.68 -31.19
N TRP A 471 -7.43 -14.07 -31.57
CA TRP A 471 -8.71 -14.32 -30.92
C TRP A 471 -9.06 -15.80 -31.04
N SER A 472 -9.24 -16.48 -29.90
CA SER A 472 -9.50 -17.91 -29.83
C SER A 472 -10.13 -18.28 -28.50
N LEU A 473 -10.78 -19.44 -28.43
CA LEU A 473 -11.30 -19.96 -27.15
C LEU A 473 -10.18 -20.18 -26.13
N LYS A 474 -8.98 -20.52 -26.60
CA LYS A 474 -7.79 -20.63 -25.76
C LYS A 474 -7.46 -19.30 -25.10
N LEU A 475 -7.39 -18.20 -25.84
CA LEU A 475 -7.12 -16.88 -25.26
C LEU A 475 -8.09 -16.51 -24.12
N ILE A 476 -9.35 -16.95 -24.19
CA ILE A 476 -10.40 -16.65 -23.21
C ILE A 476 -10.35 -17.60 -21.99
N LEU A 477 -10.17 -18.90 -22.22
CA LEU A 477 -10.34 -19.94 -21.20
C LEU A 477 -9.04 -20.55 -20.68
N ASP A 478 -7.91 -20.28 -21.34
CA ASP A 478 -6.63 -20.86 -20.95
C ASP A 478 -6.35 -20.58 -19.48
N GLU A 479 -5.89 -21.61 -18.79
CA GLU A 479 -5.63 -21.62 -17.34
C GLU A 479 -6.82 -21.40 -16.37
N ILE A 480 -7.99 -20.98 -16.87
CA ILE A 480 -9.20 -20.75 -16.07
C ILE A 480 -9.92 -22.08 -15.82
N ASP A 481 -10.22 -22.82 -16.89
CA ASP A 481 -10.80 -24.17 -16.78
C ASP A 481 -9.95 -25.20 -17.51
N PRO A 482 -9.07 -25.92 -16.80
CA PRO A 482 -8.19 -26.92 -17.40
C PRO A 482 -8.94 -28.00 -18.20
N LEU A 483 -10.15 -28.35 -17.79
CA LEU A 483 -10.93 -29.40 -18.47
C LEU A 483 -11.42 -28.94 -19.85
N THR A 484 -11.94 -27.72 -19.95
CA THR A 484 -12.34 -27.15 -21.24
C THR A 484 -11.12 -26.84 -22.09
N SER A 485 -10.01 -26.35 -21.51
CA SER A 485 -8.76 -26.11 -22.24
C SER A 485 -8.19 -27.39 -22.88
N MET A 486 -8.18 -28.53 -22.16
CA MET A 486 -7.76 -29.82 -22.73
C MET A 486 -8.59 -30.21 -23.96
N LYS A 487 -9.89 -29.95 -23.95
CA LYS A 487 -10.80 -30.28 -25.06
C LYS A 487 -10.63 -29.34 -26.26
N ILE A 488 -10.27 -28.09 -26.01
CA ILE A 488 -9.86 -27.14 -27.05
C ILE A 488 -8.59 -27.65 -27.73
N ASP A 489 -7.59 -28.09 -26.95
CA ASP A 489 -6.35 -28.64 -27.50
C ASP A 489 -6.58 -29.96 -28.28
N GLU A 490 -7.59 -30.77 -27.92
CA GLU A 490 -8.05 -31.94 -28.68
C GLU A 490 -8.75 -31.59 -30.02
N GLY A 491 -8.99 -30.31 -30.30
CA GLY A 491 -9.62 -29.86 -31.55
C GLY A 491 -11.15 -29.97 -31.57
N ARG A 492 -11.81 -30.06 -30.40
CA ARG A 492 -13.28 -30.16 -30.35
C ARG A 492 -13.98 -28.84 -30.68
N THR A 493 -15.20 -28.93 -31.20
CA THR A 493 -16.09 -27.76 -31.37
C THR A 493 -16.84 -27.47 -30.07
N ILE A 494 -16.76 -26.23 -29.59
CA ILE A 494 -17.31 -25.81 -28.29
C ILE A 494 -18.17 -24.56 -28.47
N PHE A 495 -19.37 -24.60 -27.89
CA PHE A 495 -20.21 -23.43 -27.64
C PHE A 495 -20.02 -22.93 -26.20
N LEU A 496 -19.55 -21.70 -26.06
CA LEU A 496 -19.67 -20.94 -24.81
C LEU A 496 -20.96 -20.13 -24.88
N TYR A 497 -21.74 -20.08 -23.80
CA TYR A 497 -22.96 -19.28 -23.80
C TYR A 497 -23.23 -18.63 -22.45
N GLY A 498 -23.87 -17.46 -22.49
CA GLY A 498 -24.25 -16.67 -21.34
C GLY A 498 -25.71 -16.22 -21.44
N SER A 499 -26.50 -16.43 -20.39
CA SER A 499 -27.90 -15.99 -20.29
C SER A 499 -28.39 -16.04 -18.84
N ASP A 500 -29.33 -15.15 -18.51
CA ASP A 500 -30.14 -15.21 -17.27
C ASP A 500 -31.54 -15.79 -17.52
N ASP A 501 -31.97 -15.87 -18.78
CA ASP A 501 -33.25 -16.45 -19.17
C ASP A 501 -33.16 -17.98 -19.20
N LEU A 502 -33.73 -18.60 -18.18
CA LEU A 502 -33.74 -20.04 -17.99
C LEU A 502 -34.59 -20.78 -19.03
N GLU A 503 -35.64 -20.15 -19.57
CA GLU A 503 -36.44 -20.74 -20.65
C GLU A 503 -35.64 -20.76 -21.95
N TRP A 504 -34.94 -19.68 -22.25
CA TRP A 504 -34.02 -19.64 -23.39
C TRP A 504 -32.93 -20.71 -23.26
N ILE A 505 -32.30 -20.84 -22.08
CA ILE A 505 -31.26 -21.86 -21.83
C ILE A 505 -31.81 -23.27 -22.09
N ARG A 506 -32.99 -23.60 -21.57
CA ARG A 506 -33.63 -24.90 -21.81
C ARG A 506 -33.94 -25.13 -23.28
N LYS A 507 -34.44 -24.11 -23.99
CA LYS A 507 -34.77 -24.21 -25.42
C LYS A 507 -33.51 -24.42 -26.26
N PHE A 508 -32.47 -23.63 -26.01
CA PHE A 508 -31.17 -23.70 -26.67
C PHE A 508 -30.49 -25.05 -26.45
N THR A 509 -30.31 -25.46 -25.19
CA THR A 509 -29.62 -26.72 -24.86
C THR A 509 -30.36 -27.96 -25.35
N ARG A 510 -31.71 -27.96 -25.33
CA ARG A 510 -32.50 -29.05 -25.92
C ARG A 510 -32.25 -29.18 -27.43
N LYS A 511 -32.23 -28.06 -28.15
CA LYS A 511 -31.96 -28.06 -29.60
C LYS A 511 -30.54 -28.51 -29.92
N ILE A 512 -29.55 -28.08 -29.13
CA ILE A 512 -28.18 -28.57 -29.30
C ILE A 512 -28.08 -30.08 -29.01
N LYS A 513 -28.79 -30.61 -28.01
CA LYS A 513 -28.84 -32.06 -27.76
C LYS A 513 -29.45 -32.84 -28.92
N GLU A 514 -30.47 -32.30 -29.58
CA GLU A 514 -31.02 -32.86 -30.83
C GLU A 514 -29.91 -32.93 -31.89
N ILE A 515 -29.08 -31.89 -32.05
CA ILE A 515 -27.92 -31.88 -32.96
C ILE A 515 -26.86 -32.93 -32.57
N ILE A 516 -26.47 -32.98 -31.30
CA ILE A 516 -25.46 -33.94 -30.81
C ILE A 516 -25.91 -35.39 -31.07
N SER A 517 -27.22 -35.66 -30.95
CA SER A 517 -27.78 -37.00 -31.23
C SER A 517 -27.66 -37.44 -32.70
N THR A 518 -27.41 -36.51 -33.63
CA THR A 518 -27.14 -36.82 -35.04
C THR A 518 -25.70 -37.26 -35.33
N GLY A 519 -24.84 -37.30 -34.31
CA GLY A 519 -23.45 -37.75 -34.42
C GLY A 519 -22.41 -36.61 -34.52
N VAL A 520 -22.83 -35.35 -34.40
CA VAL A 520 -21.92 -34.20 -34.37
C VAL A 520 -21.23 -34.14 -33.00
N GLN A 521 -19.89 -34.07 -33.00
CA GLN A 521 -19.10 -33.88 -31.79
C GLN A 521 -19.10 -32.41 -31.39
N LEU A 522 -20.00 -32.05 -30.48
CA LEU A 522 -20.21 -30.67 -30.04
C LEU A 522 -20.32 -30.61 -28.52
N GLU A 523 -19.58 -29.69 -27.91
CA GLU A 523 -19.67 -29.42 -26.49
C GLU A 523 -20.32 -28.06 -26.21
N VAL A 524 -21.01 -27.97 -25.08
CA VAL A 524 -21.71 -26.75 -24.68
C VAL A 524 -21.35 -26.45 -23.23
N VAL A 525 -20.83 -25.26 -22.98
CA VAL A 525 -20.38 -24.80 -21.67
C VAL A 525 -21.05 -23.48 -21.32
N TYR A 526 -21.72 -23.45 -20.18
CA TYR A 526 -22.28 -22.22 -19.62
C TYR A 526 -21.18 -21.40 -18.93
N VAL A 527 -21.02 -20.15 -19.34
CA VAL A 527 -19.99 -19.23 -18.81
C VAL A 527 -20.57 -18.01 -18.08
N GLY A 528 -21.89 -18.00 -17.85
CA GLY A 528 -22.56 -16.95 -17.09
C GLY A 528 -22.55 -15.58 -17.78
N LYS A 529 -22.87 -14.54 -17.00
CA LYS A 529 -22.84 -13.13 -17.41
C LYS A 529 -21.91 -12.34 -16.51
N LYS A 530 -21.41 -11.20 -17.03
CA LYS A 530 -20.49 -10.27 -16.36
C LYS A 530 -20.96 -9.81 -14.98
N LYS A 531 -22.25 -9.55 -14.82
CA LYS A 531 -22.89 -9.26 -13.54
C LYS A 531 -23.85 -10.40 -13.22
N PRO A 532 -23.41 -11.43 -12.49
CA PRO A 532 -24.32 -12.48 -12.10
C PRO A 532 -25.44 -11.87 -11.25
N GLY A 533 -26.68 -11.95 -11.72
CA GLY A 533 -27.83 -11.61 -10.89
C GLY A 533 -27.91 -12.54 -9.67
N LYS A 534 -28.79 -12.23 -8.71
CA LYS A 534 -29.13 -13.14 -7.59
C LYS A 534 -29.59 -14.54 -8.06
N SER A 535 -29.90 -14.67 -9.36
CA SER A 535 -30.37 -15.88 -10.01
C SER A 535 -29.27 -16.85 -10.48
N ILE A 536 -27.98 -16.48 -10.50
CA ILE A 536 -26.95 -17.38 -11.11
C ILE A 536 -26.86 -18.74 -10.42
N SER A 537 -27.01 -18.77 -9.08
CA SER A 537 -27.02 -20.02 -8.31
C SER A 537 -28.21 -20.91 -8.68
N TYR A 538 -29.38 -20.32 -8.90
CA TYR A 538 -30.58 -21.02 -9.35
C TYR A 538 -30.41 -21.55 -10.78
N THR A 539 -29.80 -20.78 -11.67
CA THR A 539 -29.49 -21.19 -13.05
C THR A 539 -28.51 -22.36 -13.08
N LEU A 540 -27.40 -22.28 -12.33
CA LEU A 540 -26.43 -23.38 -12.21
C LEU A 540 -27.06 -24.64 -11.59
N ALA A 541 -27.93 -24.47 -10.59
CA ALA A 541 -28.66 -25.59 -9.97
C ALA A 541 -29.63 -26.25 -10.97
N ALA A 542 -30.29 -25.48 -11.82
CA ALA A 542 -31.16 -25.99 -12.87
C ALA A 542 -30.37 -26.71 -13.97
N ILE A 543 -29.27 -26.12 -14.46
CA ILE A 543 -28.37 -26.74 -15.45
C ILE A 543 -27.87 -28.10 -14.93
N THR A 544 -27.47 -28.17 -13.66
CA THR A 544 -27.01 -29.41 -13.04
C THR A 544 -28.14 -30.43 -12.91
N ARG A 545 -29.31 -30.04 -12.36
CA ARG A 545 -30.44 -30.93 -12.12
C ARG A 545 -31.01 -31.52 -13.41
N GLU A 546 -31.12 -30.70 -14.45
CA GLU A 546 -31.70 -31.04 -15.74
C GLU A 546 -30.63 -31.55 -16.74
N LYS A 547 -29.36 -31.63 -16.31
CA LYS A 547 -28.19 -32.04 -17.10
C LYS A 547 -28.13 -31.32 -18.45
N LEU A 548 -28.34 -30.01 -18.45
CA LEU A 548 -28.53 -29.23 -19.69
C LEU A 548 -27.24 -29.08 -20.51
N SER A 549 -26.12 -28.78 -19.86
CA SER A 549 -24.80 -28.57 -20.47
C SER A 549 -23.67 -28.74 -19.45
N GLY A 550 -22.42 -28.62 -19.87
CA GLY A 550 -21.32 -28.28 -18.96
C GLY A 550 -21.48 -26.86 -18.43
N TYR A 551 -20.79 -26.53 -17.33
CA TYR A 551 -20.80 -25.19 -16.75
C TYR A 551 -19.46 -24.88 -16.08
N LEU A 552 -19.08 -23.61 -16.10
CA LEU A 552 -17.96 -23.08 -15.33
C LEU A 552 -18.39 -22.84 -13.88
N SER A 553 -17.47 -23.04 -12.93
CA SER A 553 -17.74 -22.71 -11.53
C SER A 553 -17.94 -21.20 -11.36
N LEU A 554 -18.56 -20.76 -10.26
CA LEU A 554 -18.73 -19.32 -10.01
C LEU A 554 -17.39 -18.57 -9.98
N TYR A 555 -16.34 -19.23 -9.51
CA TYR A 555 -14.98 -18.72 -9.52
C TYR A 555 -14.46 -18.56 -10.96
N ASP A 556 -14.57 -19.60 -11.79
CA ASP A 556 -14.08 -19.58 -13.18
C ASP A 556 -14.84 -18.57 -14.05
N ILE A 557 -16.16 -18.41 -13.83
CA ILE A 557 -16.98 -17.39 -14.48
C ILE A 557 -16.42 -16.01 -14.16
N HIS A 558 -16.17 -15.72 -12.88
CA HIS A 558 -15.62 -14.43 -12.45
C HIS A 558 -14.26 -14.15 -13.11
N LEU A 559 -13.37 -15.16 -13.14
CA LEU A 559 -12.06 -15.04 -13.79
C LEU A 559 -12.14 -14.82 -15.30
N LEU A 560 -13.08 -15.48 -15.99
CA LEU A 560 -13.28 -15.27 -17.44
C LEU A 560 -13.61 -13.81 -17.73
N TRP A 561 -14.51 -13.21 -16.94
CA TRP A 561 -14.87 -11.80 -17.11
C TRP A 561 -13.75 -10.84 -16.69
N LEU A 562 -12.97 -11.20 -15.67
CA LEU A 562 -11.75 -10.48 -15.30
C LEU A 562 -10.72 -10.49 -16.44
N ARG A 563 -10.51 -11.64 -17.08
CA ARG A 563 -9.58 -11.80 -18.19
C ARG A 563 -10.01 -10.98 -19.41
N LEU A 564 -11.29 -11.03 -19.80
CA LEU A 564 -11.81 -10.19 -20.89
C LEU A 564 -11.64 -8.68 -20.64
N LYS A 565 -11.94 -8.21 -19.41
CA LYS A 565 -11.67 -6.82 -19.02
C LYS A 565 -10.18 -6.48 -19.06
N SER A 566 -9.33 -7.42 -18.69
CA SER A 566 -7.88 -7.25 -18.73
C SER A 566 -7.38 -7.14 -20.16
N ILE A 567 -7.91 -7.95 -21.09
CA ILE A 567 -7.60 -7.84 -22.52
C ILE A 567 -7.97 -6.45 -23.05
N GLN A 568 -9.18 -5.97 -22.76
CA GLN A 568 -9.62 -4.63 -23.16
C GLN A 568 -8.66 -3.54 -22.64
N ARG A 569 -8.32 -3.58 -21.34
CA ARG A 569 -7.40 -2.61 -20.71
C ARG A 569 -6.00 -2.66 -21.32
N SER A 570 -5.45 -3.86 -21.51
CA SER A 570 -4.13 -4.09 -22.13
C SER A 570 -4.08 -3.54 -23.56
N LYS A 571 -5.08 -3.84 -24.40
CA LYS A 571 -5.17 -3.33 -25.78
C LYS A 571 -5.27 -1.80 -25.84
N HIS A 572 -6.07 -1.18 -24.97
CA HIS A 572 -6.10 0.29 -24.89
C HIS A 572 -4.77 0.89 -24.42
N GLN A 573 -4.07 0.23 -23.49
CA GLN A 573 -2.77 0.69 -22.98
C GLN A 573 -1.69 0.73 -24.07
N ILE A 574 -1.70 -0.23 -25.01
CA ILE A 574 -0.79 -0.22 -26.17
C ILE A 574 -1.30 0.67 -27.33
N GLY A 575 -2.39 1.41 -27.14
CA GLY A 575 -2.94 2.36 -28.11
C GLY A 575 -3.75 1.71 -29.24
N MET A 576 -4.20 0.46 -29.09
CA MET A 576 -5.07 -0.18 -30.08
C MET A 576 -6.50 0.36 -29.96
N SER A 577 -7.15 0.52 -31.12
CA SER A 577 -8.54 0.91 -31.25
C SER A 577 -9.38 -0.23 -31.81
N THR A 578 -10.70 -0.15 -31.62
CA THR A 578 -11.63 -1.10 -32.23
C THR A 578 -11.39 -1.19 -33.72
N ASP A 579 -11.22 -0.08 -34.42
CA ASP A 579 -11.13 -0.07 -35.88
C ASP A 579 -9.93 -0.85 -36.42
N THR A 580 -8.84 -0.87 -35.65
CA THR A 580 -7.55 -1.47 -36.02
C THR A 580 -7.37 -2.92 -35.56
N ASP A 581 -8.00 -3.33 -34.47
CA ASP A 581 -7.71 -4.61 -33.79
C ASP A 581 -8.94 -5.52 -33.74
N SER A 582 -8.86 -6.68 -34.41
CA SER A 582 -9.95 -7.65 -34.48
C SER A 582 -10.26 -8.30 -33.13
N VAL A 583 -9.25 -8.54 -32.28
CA VAL A 583 -9.42 -9.11 -30.94
C VAL A 583 -10.22 -8.14 -30.08
N LEU A 584 -9.89 -6.85 -30.11
CA LEU A 584 -10.57 -5.83 -29.34
C LEU A 584 -12.04 -5.68 -29.77
N LYS A 585 -12.34 -5.74 -31.09
CA LYS A 585 -13.73 -5.74 -31.58
C LYS A 585 -14.55 -6.88 -30.98
N GLU A 586 -14.01 -8.10 -30.99
CA GLU A 586 -14.70 -9.28 -30.47
C GLU A 586 -14.89 -9.20 -28.95
N VAL A 587 -13.88 -8.74 -28.21
CA VAL A 587 -13.95 -8.56 -26.76
C VAL A 587 -14.98 -7.50 -26.39
N GLU A 588 -14.99 -6.36 -27.06
CA GLU A 588 -15.98 -5.31 -26.82
C GLU A 588 -17.39 -5.75 -27.19
N SER A 589 -17.54 -6.48 -28.30
CA SER A 589 -18.80 -7.12 -28.66
C SER A 589 -19.27 -8.01 -27.52
N LEU A 590 -18.45 -8.94 -27.04
CA LEU A 590 -18.81 -9.84 -25.94
C LEU A 590 -19.12 -9.11 -24.63
N LEU A 591 -18.39 -8.04 -24.32
CA LEU A 591 -18.62 -7.21 -23.13
C LEU A 591 -19.88 -6.33 -23.24
N SER A 592 -20.34 -6.01 -24.45
CA SER A 592 -21.51 -5.15 -24.70
C SER A 592 -22.86 -5.87 -24.62
N HIS A 593 -22.89 -7.20 -24.77
CA HIS A 593 -24.11 -8.03 -24.68
C HIS A 593 -24.58 -8.22 -23.22
N GLU A 594 -24.50 -7.18 -22.39
CA GLU A 594 -24.79 -7.25 -20.94
C GLU A 594 -26.22 -7.75 -20.64
N ASP A 595 -27.20 -7.38 -21.49
CA ASP A 595 -28.61 -7.67 -21.24
C ASP A 595 -29.16 -8.89 -21.99
N ASN A 596 -28.59 -9.26 -23.14
CA ASN A 596 -29.13 -10.32 -23.98
C ASN A 596 -28.46 -11.68 -23.75
N SER A 597 -29.16 -12.76 -24.13
CA SER A 597 -28.56 -14.09 -24.25
C SER A 597 -27.60 -14.10 -25.44
N TRP A 598 -26.47 -14.81 -25.35
CA TRP A 598 -25.49 -14.89 -26.44
C TRP A 598 -24.82 -16.26 -26.47
N ALA A 599 -24.26 -16.63 -27.62
CA ALA A 599 -23.39 -17.80 -27.74
C ALA A 599 -22.18 -17.52 -28.64
N LEU A 600 -21.01 -17.98 -28.18
CA LEU A 600 -19.74 -17.95 -28.89
C LEU A 600 -19.39 -19.38 -29.31
N LEU A 601 -19.22 -19.59 -30.61
CA LEU A 601 -18.79 -20.85 -31.20
C LEU A 601 -17.30 -20.79 -31.54
N GLY A 602 -16.53 -21.80 -31.15
CA GLY A 602 -15.16 -21.98 -31.62
C GLY A 602 -14.82 -23.45 -31.85
N GLU A 603 -13.79 -23.71 -32.65
CA GLU A 603 -13.32 -25.05 -33.02
C GLU A 603 -11.82 -25.15 -32.78
N GLY A 604 -11.45 -25.95 -31.78
CA GLY A 604 -10.05 -26.14 -31.40
C GLY A 604 -9.27 -24.83 -31.22
N LEU A 605 -8.06 -24.82 -31.76
CA LEU A 605 -7.16 -23.66 -31.76
C LEU A 605 -7.40 -22.69 -32.93
N SER A 606 -8.50 -22.85 -33.67
CA SER A 606 -8.79 -21.99 -34.81
C SER A 606 -9.10 -20.55 -34.38
N PRO A 607 -8.60 -19.54 -35.11
CA PRO A 607 -9.00 -18.15 -34.90
C PRO A 607 -10.42 -17.86 -35.38
N ASP A 608 -11.04 -18.78 -36.13
CA ASP A 608 -12.43 -18.66 -36.58
C ASP A 608 -13.40 -18.96 -35.43
N THR A 609 -13.70 -17.94 -34.63
CA THR A 609 -14.83 -17.98 -33.70
C THR A 609 -16.00 -17.14 -34.20
N LEU A 610 -17.21 -17.49 -33.81
CA LEU A 610 -18.42 -16.77 -34.17
C LEU A 610 -19.21 -16.40 -32.93
N LEU A 611 -19.33 -15.10 -32.67
CA LEU A 611 -20.21 -14.57 -31.66
C LEU A 611 -21.58 -14.28 -32.28
N TYR A 612 -22.63 -14.67 -31.58
CA TYR A 612 -23.99 -14.50 -32.04
C TYR A 612 -24.92 -14.07 -30.91
N ASP A 613 -25.89 -13.23 -31.28
CA ASP A 613 -27.02 -12.86 -30.46
C ASP A 613 -27.96 -14.04 -30.20
N GLY A 614 -28.61 -14.06 -29.04
CA GLY A 614 -29.38 -15.20 -28.57
C GLY A 614 -30.60 -15.55 -29.41
N SER A 615 -31.20 -14.58 -30.12
CA SER A 615 -32.25 -14.84 -31.12
C SER A 615 -31.68 -15.55 -32.34
N ASP A 616 -30.57 -15.03 -32.85
CA ASP A 616 -29.99 -15.36 -34.14
C ASP A 616 -29.38 -16.76 -34.11
N VAL A 617 -28.69 -17.10 -32.99
CA VAL A 617 -28.22 -18.47 -32.72
C VAL A 617 -29.37 -19.46 -32.78
N LEU A 618 -30.49 -19.12 -32.15
CA LEU A 618 -31.59 -20.04 -31.96
C LEU A 618 -32.36 -20.25 -33.27
N GLU A 619 -32.49 -19.20 -34.08
CA GLU A 619 -32.96 -19.28 -35.47
C GLU A 619 -32.03 -20.15 -36.32
N CYS A 620 -30.72 -19.91 -36.28
CA CYS A 620 -29.73 -20.67 -37.02
C CYS A 620 -29.77 -22.17 -36.68
N ILE A 621 -29.86 -22.50 -35.40
CA ILE A 621 -29.94 -23.88 -34.91
C ILE A 621 -31.25 -24.55 -35.32
N ASN A 622 -32.36 -23.82 -35.37
CA ASN A 622 -33.63 -24.39 -35.87
C ASN A 622 -33.54 -24.77 -37.36
N LEU A 623 -32.68 -24.09 -38.13
CA LEU A 623 -32.40 -24.41 -39.53
C LEU A 623 -31.39 -25.55 -39.71
N PHE A 624 -30.91 -26.19 -38.63
CA PHE A 624 -29.95 -27.29 -38.70
C PHE A 624 -30.26 -28.36 -39.76
N PRO A 625 -31.51 -28.86 -39.92
CA PRO A 625 -31.80 -29.87 -40.95
C PRO A 625 -31.46 -29.43 -42.38
N VAL A 626 -31.45 -28.12 -42.64
CA VAL A 626 -31.17 -27.53 -43.96
C VAL A 626 -29.67 -27.50 -44.24
N TRP A 627 -28.87 -27.01 -43.27
CA TRP A 627 -27.43 -26.84 -43.47
C TRP A 627 -26.59 -28.02 -42.98
N ALA A 628 -27.16 -28.98 -42.26
CA ALA A 628 -26.47 -30.18 -41.78
C ALA A 628 -25.79 -30.96 -42.92
N GLN A 629 -26.38 -30.95 -44.12
CA GLN A 629 -25.83 -31.62 -45.31
C GLN A 629 -24.49 -31.01 -45.78
N ASN A 630 -24.23 -29.75 -45.42
CA ASN A 630 -23.02 -29.04 -45.80
C ASN A 630 -21.87 -29.25 -44.80
N ILE A 631 -22.12 -29.81 -43.61
CA ILE A 631 -21.09 -30.03 -42.57
C ILE A 631 -19.94 -30.89 -43.11
N GLY A 632 -20.24 -31.95 -43.87
CA GLY A 632 -19.22 -32.81 -44.47
C GLY A 632 -18.37 -32.14 -45.56
N ARG A 633 -18.77 -30.95 -46.05
CA ARG A 633 -18.07 -30.20 -47.10
C ARG A 633 -17.27 -29.01 -46.59
N VAL A 634 -17.84 -28.24 -45.67
CA VAL A 634 -17.28 -26.94 -45.22
C VAL A 634 -17.00 -26.90 -43.70
N GLY A 635 -17.14 -28.03 -43.00
CA GLY A 635 -17.00 -28.09 -41.54
C GLY A 635 -18.22 -27.53 -40.81
N PHE A 636 -18.27 -27.72 -39.48
CA PHE A 636 -19.42 -27.28 -38.68
C PHE A 636 -19.54 -25.75 -38.65
N ILE A 637 -18.45 -25.05 -38.34
CA ILE A 637 -18.40 -23.58 -38.32
C ILE A 637 -18.74 -23.00 -39.70
N GLY A 638 -18.14 -23.52 -40.77
CA GLY A 638 -18.39 -23.04 -42.14
C GLY A 638 -19.83 -23.27 -42.60
N ALA A 639 -20.43 -24.42 -42.26
CA ALA A 639 -21.83 -24.71 -42.58
C ALA A 639 -22.79 -23.77 -41.84
N MET A 640 -22.48 -23.43 -40.59
CA MET A 640 -23.26 -22.49 -39.79
C MET A 640 -23.12 -21.04 -40.31
N LYS A 641 -21.91 -20.59 -40.66
CA LYS A 641 -21.70 -19.27 -41.32
C LYS A 641 -22.56 -19.15 -42.58
N SER A 642 -22.53 -20.18 -43.43
CA SER A 642 -23.26 -20.21 -44.71
C SER A 642 -24.78 -20.23 -44.55
N ALA A 643 -25.30 -20.66 -43.39
CA ALA A 643 -26.74 -20.72 -43.11
C ALA A 643 -27.34 -19.34 -42.75
N LEU A 644 -26.50 -18.44 -42.23
CA LEU A 644 -26.87 -17.08 -41.86
C LEU A 644 -26.61 -16.06 -42.96
N GLU A 645 -25.77 -16.40 -43.94
CA GLU A 645 -25.65 -15.61 -45.17
C GLU A 645 -26.95 -15.69 -45.98
N PRO A 646 -27.48 -14.56 -46.51
CA PRO A 646 -28.68 -14.57 -47.31
C PRO A 646 -28.50 -15.50 -48.52
N PRO A 647 -29.52 -16.32 -48.87
CA PRO A 647 -29.38 -17.29 -49.95
C PRO A 647 -28.95 -16.58 -51.24
N PRO A 648 -28.04 -17.17 -52.03
CA PRO A 648 -27.66 -16.61 -53.32
C PRO A 648 -28.92 -16.45 -54.16
N LEU A 649 -29.20 -15.21 -54.58
CA LEU A 649 -30.36 -14.88 -55.39
C LEU A 649 -30.42 -15.81 -56.61
N THR A 650 -31.54 -16.50 -56.76
CA THR A 650 -31.88 -17.31 -57.93
C THR A 650 -32.11 -16.47 -59.20
N LYS A 651 -32.03 -15.14 -59.11
CA LYS A 651 -32.09 -14.21 -60.25
C LYS A 651 -30.99 -13.13 -60.14
N PRO A 652 -30.27 -12.82 -61.24
CA PRO A 652 -29.31 -11.71 -61.24
C PRO A 652 -30.03 -10.39 -60.98
N CYS A 653 -29.55 -9.63 -59.98
CA CYS A 653 -30.05 -8.31 -59.63
C CYS A 653 -29.36 -7.27 -60.52
N CYS A 654 -30.04 -6.79 -61.56
CA CYS A 654 -29.55 -5.75 -62.48
C CYS A 654 -30.29 -4.43 -62.24
N ARG A 655 -29.98 -3.73 -61.14
CA ARG A 655 -30.54 -2.40 -60.85
C ARG A 655 -29.44 -1.35 -60.93
N CYS A 656 -29.66 -0.32 -61.75
CA CYS A 656 -28.77 0.83 -61.85
C CYS A 656 -29.49 2.05 -61.26
N ASN A 657 -28.92 2.65 -60.21
CA ASN A 657 -29.38 3.93 -59.69
C ASN A 657 -28.44 5.03 -60.20
N VAL A 658 -29.00 6.02 -60.91
CA VAL A 658 -28.25 7.19 -61.37
C VAL A 658 -28.37 8.26 -60.30
N VAL A 659 -27.30 8.48 -59.54
CA VAL A 659 -27.22 9.55 -58.54
C VAL A 659 -26.46 10.73 -59.18
N PRO A 660 -26.98 11.97 -59.13
CA PRO A 660 -26.26 13.14 -59.62
C PRO A 660 -24.93 13.28 -58.89
N TYR A 661 -23.84 13.38 -59.64
CA TYR A 661 -22.52 13.60 -59.06
C TYR A 661 -22.45 15.00 -58.44
N VAL A 662 -22.20 15.08 -57.13
CA VAL A 662 -21.92 16.34 -56.41
C VAL A 662 -20.49 16.28 -55.91
N GLU A 663 -19.68 17.25 -56.33
CA GLU A 663 -18.26 17.34 -56.00
C GLU A 663 -18.09 17.44 -54.46
N GLY A 664 -17.37 16.48 -53.87
CA GLY A 664 -17.18 16.36 -52.42
C GLY A 664 -18.18 15.47 -51.66
N SER A 665 -19.14 14.83 -52.35
CA SER A 665 -20.15 13.98 -51.70
C SER A 665 -19.98 12.49 -52.05
N ILE A 666 -19.76 11.68 -51.00
CA ILE A 666 -19.87 10.20 -50.91
C ILE A 666 -18.57 9.41 -51.20
N GLU A 667 -17.74 9.27 -50.16
CA GLU A 667 -16.98 8.02 -49.89
C GLU A 667 -17.87 7.10 -49.05
N GLY A 668 -18.70 6.30 -49.72
CA GLY A 668 -19.54 5.30 -49.08
C GLY A 668 -20.03 4.31 -50.12
N SER A 669 -19.86 3.01 -49.87
CA SER A 669 -20.41 1.97 -50.75
C SER A 669 -21.94 2.05 -50.73
N VAL A 670 -22.55 2.34 -51.88
CA VAL A 670 -24.01 2.33 -52.01
C VAL A 670 -24.45 0.87 -52.06
N VAL A 671 -25.38 0.48 -51.21
CA VAL A 671 -25.87 -0.89 -51.13
C VAL A 671 -27.20 -0.99 -51.90
N CYS A 672 -27.36 -2.04 -52.71
CA CYS A 672 -28.59 -2.28 -53.45
C CYS A 672 -29.78 -2.51 -52.49
N GLU A 673 -30.89 -1.80 -52.70
CA GLU A 673 -32.06 -1.89 -51.82
C GLU A 673 -32.69 -3.28 -51.75
N GLU A 674 -32.59 -4.07 -52.84
CA GLU A 674 -33.19 -5.41 -52.94
C GLU A 674 -32.24 -6.53 -52.54
N CYS A 675 -31.00 -6.54 -53.05
CA CYS A 675 -30.07 -7.64 -52.80
C CYS A 675 -29.09 -7.39 -51.66
N LYS A 676 -29.11 -6.19 -51.09
CA LYS A 676 -28.22 -5.75 -49.99
C LYS A 676 -26.72 -5.92 -50.28
N ARG A 677 -26.32 -6.06 -51.56
CA ARG A 677 -24.90 -6.10 -52.00
C ARG A 677 -24.39 -4.70 -52.37
N PRO A 678 -23.09 -4.42 -52.18
CA PRO A 678 -22.48 -3.16 -52.61
C PRO A 678 -22.57 -3.01 -54.14
N MET A 679 -22.93 -1.81 -54.59
CA MET A 679 -23.06 -1.45 -56.01
C MET A 679 -21.73 -0.94 -56.56
N GLU A 680 -21.43 -1.32 -57.80
CA GLU A 680 -20.27 -0.80 -58.55
C GLU A 680 -20.52 0.64 -59.03
N LYS A 681 -19.49 1.48 -58.96
CA LYS A 681 -19.54 2.89 -59.33
C LYS A 681 -19.21 3.08 -60.81
N PHE A 682 -20.13 3.68 -61.56
CA PHE A 682 -19.91 4.12 -62.94
C PHE A 682 -20.16 5.63 -63.07
N ILE A 683 -19.33 6.32 -63.86
CA ILE A 683 -19.49 7.75 -64.16
C ILE A 683 -20.13 7.89 -65.54
N LEU A 684 -21.26 8.60 -65.61
CA LEU A 684 -22.00 8.87 -66.85
C LEU A 684 -21.97 10.37 -67.13
N TYR A 685 -21.55 10.78 -68.33
CA TYR A 685 -21.59 12.16 -68.80
C TYR A 685 -22.85 12.38 -69.65
N GLN A 686 -23.69 13.34 -69.28
CA GLN A 686 -24.87 13.72 -70.04
C GLN A 686 -24.68 15.10 -70.66
N CYS A 687 -24.81 15.20 -72.00
CA CYS A 687 -24.83 16.48 -72.70
C CYS A 687 -26.28 16.97 -72.80
N GLN A 688 -26.58 18.17 -72.29
CA GLN A 688 -27.86 18.85 -72.50
C GLN A 688 -27.62 20.09 -73.38
N GLY A 689 -27.62 19.90 -74.69
CA GLY A 689 -27.70 21.00 -75.64
C GLY A 689 -29.14 21.48 -75.74
N THR A 690 -29.37 22.77 -75.53
CA THR A 690 -30.61 23.45 -75.95
C THR A 690 -30.29 24.18 -77.25
N GLU A 691 -31.11 24.01 -78.28
CA GLU A 691 -31.02 24.77 -79.53
C GLU A 691 -31.34 26.26 -79.31
#